data_AF-A0A7M3WJG3-F1
#
_entry.id   AF-A0A7M3WJG3-F1
#
_cell.length_a   1.000
_cell.length_b   1.000
_cell.length_c   1.000
_cell.angle_alpha   90.00
_cell.angle_beta   90.00
_cell.angle_gamma   90.00
#
_symmetry.space_group_name_H-M   'P 1'
#
loop_
_entity.id
_entity.type
_entity.pdbx_description
1 polymer ?
#
loop_
_entity_poly.entity_id
_entity_poly.type
_entity_poly.pdbx_seq_one_letter_code
_entity_poly.pdbx_strand_id
1 'polypeptide(L)'
;MRRKQTALLVSILIFSSLAFVSQTRPQSPVSSTDPNEAEGTESPVTDQDGDLVPDLYEVIFGESIEIDLSGMKMAISGLNPSDSTDNSTDHDRDGLTALQEYCWPYTLDNCFEERSTLTGKPPEETESGLREYLDPRVSDTDGDGLPDGYEVHMCTLGGLYKKDPNDPLNPNNFWECRYFDPLDPSDVNIDFDRCEADFSWGCGDGFDFNSDGEIDVGEMFTNVEEYLFGTPDDWVTERDGLWCWGQIEGLTEDSCQDQIERPTGESGWMGSDPRFSDSDYFFWDELAPSQLEIIGDGIPDGWEAQYGLDPLNASDATIDSDFDGWDIDGDGFVTQDVTIDTSQWGEAFSNYEEYMVDLDGRASVVPGVRGFEIFADHGNTISFDHSTAIRLTDSSVHSIIADQPRERLVIGSKYGITVLDPWRGTSSSFGMPAGLEINVMERNSVGGLDFLLLGSNMGFHSIIMENGIPIMESMTTNEIGEISVIYPIESESIDLGVILIGEEVWKVTFSAEESTLIQSEISAIGSLFSLLDDAKATVKSISQAKIFGRTPILLVGTDFGLIAWNSTDGSEDIGSPWWVFTSNNADEFVNPDILDSRNTAVVNTIVVEESNSGSDDVWLGMGGGLHQITMDLFISQPRESISNERMLNLDGLLSGSNDVRAILPLDGTIVLGSMDGTWCLEGDSDGILGTMLNQTDIPGLVTTLTSLQKDGEMWIFAGISPGRFMNIAPMDPHSHDSDLDGMPDGWEFAYGLDPTDPFDGSRDNDADGVSIGLGIGFGFDRYWSNLEEYRFTAPSEYGHNGTDPRVSDTDGDGLTDGEEYWGWFLEPTNFECHYLNQQYLCDSALGQSASDVHMGGWTGTGSSGGSDLPTDPTNPDTDGDGMPDGWEIKHRRWIGDVYTGGNEWTLDPNNPDDANEDADGDGLTNLCEYEWERLRERSILTGIQSHGESPDSVLNWTPTNPNQVDSDGDSLPDGWEARYSCNWPSSSSGINPMNGSDALKNPDGDGFDVNKNGIIDQEEAFVNWLEYHMKSEILLQDSTHSGMEYPDNFTSTLPHHSWQGLANEAFGDRTGEYYLSLWVGLPTEDIGSADPLNSDSDNDGMPDGWEIFHARWSLFDDDWTLNPVNGGDGLGDPDLDGMSNWEEYNSIDSEISESDSSISSPQFYLTDAAGAL
;
A
#
# COMPACT_ATOMS: atom_id res chain seq x y z
N MET A 1 2.33 1.93 86.88
CA MET A 1 1.84 3.33 87.05
C MET A 1 2.94 4.41 87.10
N ARG A 2 4.19 4.13 86.70
CA ARG A 2 5.27 5.15 86.58
C ARG A 2 5.77 5.39 85.15
N ARG A 3 5.12 4.81 84.12
CA ARG A 3 5.51 4.96 82.70
C ARG A 3 4.52 5.80 81.86
N LYS A 4 3.27 5.96 82.30
CA LYS A 4 2.29 6.85 81.61
C LYS A 4 2.38 8.32 82.04
N GLN A 5 3.05 8.62 83.15
CA GLN A 5 3.30 10.00 83.58
C GLN A 5 4.53 10.62 82.92
N THR A 6 5.47 9.82 82.42
CA THR A 6 6.70 10.33 81.78
C THR A 6 6.47 10.71 80.33
N ALA A 7 5.61 9.99 79.59
CA ALA A 7 5.24 10.35 78.22
C ALA A 7 4.44 11.67 78.18
N LEU A 8 3.49 11.87 79.10
CA LEU A 8 2.74 13.13 79.19
C LEU A 8 3.63 14.32 79.57
N LEU A 9 4.64 14.11 80.42
CA LEU A 9 5.58 15.17 80.83
C LEU A 9 6.60 15.52 79.74
N VAL A 10 7.00 14.55 78.91
CA VAL A 10 7.86 14.79 77.74
C VAL A 10 7.07 15.44 76.61
N SER A 11 5.83 15.04 76.36
CA SER A 11 4.96 15.74 75.39
C SER A 11 4.62 17.16 75.84
N ILE A 12 4.37 17.40 77.13
CA ILE A 12 4.17 18.77 77.65
C ILE A 12 5.46 19.59 77.58
N LEU A 13 6.64 18.98 77.77
CA LEU A 13 7.92 19.68 77.63
C LEU A 13 8.23 20.04 76.17
N ILE A 14 7.93 19.16 75.21
CA ILE A 14 8.12 19.40 73.77
C ILE A 14 7.12 20.44 73.24
N PHE A 15 5.85 20.37 73.65
CA PHE A 15 4.86 21.42 73.33
C PHE A 15 5.18 22.75 74.03
N SER A 16 5.79 22.73 75.23
CA SER A 16 6.23 23.96 75.90
C SER A 16 7.52 24.55 75.30
N SER A 17 8.40 23.74 74.70
CA SER A 17 9.59 24.25 74.00
C SER A 17 9.24 24.81 72.62
N LEU A 18 8.28 24.20 71.90
CA LEU A 18 7.76 24.75 70.64
C LEU A 18 6.97 26.05 70.86
N ALA A 19 6.23 26.18 71.97
CA ALA A 19 5.53 27.41 72.32
C ALA A 19 6.45 28.55 72.82
N PHE A 20 7.71 28.27 73.20
CA PHE A 20 8.66 29.28 73.68
C PHE A 20 9.63 29.79 72.60
N VAL A 21 9.73 29.13 71.45
CA VAL A 21 10.51 29.62 70.29
C VAL A 21 9.62 30.43 69.31
N SER A 22 8.29 30.33 69.43
CA SER A 22 7.32 31.00 68.54
C SER A 22 6.90 32.43 68.98
N GLN A 23 7.53 33.02 70.03
CA GLN A 23 7.18 34.40 70.47
C GLN A 23 8.38 35.32 70.75
N THR A 24 9.49 35.15 70.03
CA THR A 24 10.47 36.24 69.90
C THR A 24 10.34 36.86 68.52
N ARG A 25 9.43 37.85 68.40
CA ARG A 25 9.56 38.85 67.33
C ARG A 25 10.94 39.52 67.48
N PRO A 26 11.69 39.77 66.40
CA PRO A 26 12.73 40.79 66.44
C PRO A 26 12.05 42.09 66.86
N GLN A 27 12.40 42.62 68.02
CA GLN A 27 12.00 43.97 68.41
C GLN A 27 12.81 44.93 67.53
N SER A 28 12.16 45.57 66.56
CA SER A 28 12.66 46.83 66.03
C SER A 28 12.67 47.88 67.15
N PRO A 29 13.67 48.77 67.22
CA PRO A 29 13.68 49.82 68.22
C PRO A 29 12.57 50.85 67.90
N VAL A 30 11.48 50.81 68.67
CA VAL A 30 10.42 51.85 68.60
C VAL A 30 10.88 53.09 69.37
N SER A 31 10.80 54.29 68.77
CA SER A 31 11.29 55.53 69.37
C SER A 31 10.36 56.17 70.43
N SER A 32 9.18 55.59 70.70
CA SER A 32 8.24 56.14 71.70
C SER A 32 7.23 55.12 72.21
N THR A 33 6.79 55.29 73.47
CA THR A 33 5.86 54.40 74.19
C THR A 33 4.44 54.98 74.35
N ASP A 34 4.04 55.98 73.55
CA ASP A 34 2.70 56.59 73.62
C ASP A 34 1.81 56.16 72.44
N PRO A 35 0.68 55.44 72.66
CA PRO A 35 -0.14 54.86 71.60
C PRO A 35 -0.91 55.88 70.73
N ASN A 36 -0.84 57.18 71.03
CA ASN A 36 -1.55 58.22 70.27
C ASN A 36 -0.65 59.03 69.30
N GLU A 37 0.65 58.75 69.22
CA GLU A 37 1.60 59.35 68.25
C GLU A 37 2.11 58.35 67.18
N ALA A 38 1.53 57.15 67.11
CA ALA A 38 1.84 56.21 66.04
C ALA A 38 1.11 56.60 64.75
N GLU A 39 1.74 57.44 63.92
CA GLU A 39 1.42 57.48 62.49
C GLU A 39 1.82 56.13 61.89
N GLY A 40 0.87 55.47 61.23
CA GLY A 40 1.09 54.19 60.56
C GLY A 40 1.92 54.37 59.30
N THR A 41 3.23 54.55 59.47
CA THR A 41 4.22 54.52 58.40
C THR A 41 5.01 53.22 58.47
N GLU A 42 5.33 52.71 57.28
CA GLU A 42 6.04 51.47 56.97
C GLU A 42 7.32 51.26 57.79
N SER A 43 7.65 49.98 58.03
CA SER A 43 8.87 49.57 58.72
C SER A 43 10.12 50.10 57.99
N PRO A 44 11.14 50.61 58.71
CA PRO A 44 12.37 51.04 58.05
C PRO A 44 13.14 49.78 57.67
N VAL A 45 13.19 49.53 56.37
CA VAL A 45 14.24 48.75 55.74
C VAL A 45 15.48 49.62 55.81
N THR A 46 16.48 49.26 56.62
CA THR A 46 17.78 49.94 56.55
C THR A 46 18.55 49.32 55.39
N ASP A 47 19.07 50.19 54.53
CA ASP A 47 20.03 49.91 53.47
C ASP A 47 21.24 50.78 53.85
N GLN A 48 22.28 50.13 54.40
CA GLN A 48 23.39 50.79 55.07
C GLN A 48 24.37 51.44 54.08
N ASP A 49 24.57 50.84 52.92
CA ASP A 49 25.57 51.22 51.92
C ASP A 49 24.96 51.85 50.65
N GLY A 50 23.63 51.83 50.53
CA GLY A 50 22.84 52.61 49.59
C GLY A 50 22.68 51.96 48.23
N ASP A 51 22.69 50.63 48.18
CA ASP A 51 22.67 49.82 46.96
C ASP A 51 21.28 49.30 46.57
N LEU A 52 20.25 49.71 47.32
CA LEU A 52 18.83 49.39 47.14
C LEU A 52 18.42 47.97 47.58
N VAL A 53 19.37 47.14 48.04
CA VAL A 53 19.07 45.86 48.68
C VAL A 53 18.90 46.08 50.20
N PRO A 54 17.91 45.45 50.85
CA PRO A 54 17.78 45.54 52.30
C PRO A 54 18.90 44.84 53.08
N ASP A 55 19.42 45.48 54.13
CA ASP A 55 20.37 44.85 55.08
C ASP A 55 19.83 43.50 55.63
N LEU A 56 18.51 43.36 55.75
CA LEU A 56 17.89 42.13 56.22
C LEU A 56 18.04 40.98 55.22
N TYR A 57 17.86 41.25 53.93
CA TYR A 57 18.00 40.26 52.86
C TYR A 57 19.46 39.81 52.75
N GLU A 58 20.39 40.76 52.76
CA GLU A 58 21.82 40.49 52.74
C GLU A 58 22.30 39.69 53.97
N VAL A 59 21.70 39.91 55.15
CA VAL A 59 22.01 39.10 56.35
C VAL A 59 21.44 37.69 56.25
N ILE A 60 20.29 37.50 55.59
CA ILE A 60 19.70 36.16 55.37
C ILE A 60 20.61 35.35 54.44
N PHE A 61 21.10 35.97 53.37
CA PHE A 61 21.92 35.34 52.32
C PHE A 61 23.42 35.70 52.41
N GLY A 62 23.91 36.07 53.60
CA GLY A 62 25.29 36.55 53.77
C GLY A 62 26.34 35.49 54.09
N GLU A 63 25.92 34.26 54.39
CA GLU A 63 26.86 33.14 54.57
C GLU A 63 27.15 32.47 53.20
N SER A 64 28.43 32.28 52.88
CA SER A 64 28.84 31.54 51.68
C SER A 64 28.41 30.08 51.72
N ILE A 65 27.95 29.54 50.59
CA ILE A 65 27.62 28.13 50.42
C ILE A 65 28.87 27.40 49.87
N GLU A 66 29.34 26.35 50.56
CA GLU A 66 30.42 25.50 50.07
C GLU A 66 29.83 24.30 49.31
N ILE A 67 30.16 24.19 48.03
CA ILE A 67 29.77 23.07 47.16
C ILE A 67 30.97 22.12 47.03
N ASP A 68 30.75 20.83 47.33
CA ASP A 68 31.78 19.77 47.28
C ASP A 68 31.38 18.71 46.22
N LEU A 69 31.78 18.97 44.97
CA LEU A 69 31.50 18.11 43.81
C LEU A 69 32.76 17.33 43.44
N SER A 70 32.70 16.00 43.58
CA SER A 70 33.70 15.06 43.03
C SER A 70 35.19 15.42 43.27
N GLY A 71 35.51 16.11 44.37
CA GLY A 71 36.87 16.50 44.74
C GLY A 71 37.29 17.94 44.40
N MET A 72 36.41 18.72 43.77
CA MET A 72 36.54 20.17 43.64
C MET A 72 35.71 20.86 44.73
N LYS A 73 36.33 21.81 45.45
CA LYS A 73 35.64 22.63 46.45
C LYS A 73 35.50 24.03 45.92
N MET A 74 34.28 24.46 45.69
CA MET A 74 33.95 25.84 45.37
C MET A 74 33.10 26.45 46.48
N ALA A 75 33.13 27.78 46.57
CA ALA A 75 32.33 28.50 47.54
C ALA A 75 31.66 29.67 46.82
N ILE A 76 30.34 29.69 46.79
CA ILE A 76 29.55 30.80 46.28
C ILE A 76 29.47 31.83 47.40
N SER A 77 29.84 33.07 47.09
CA SER A 77 29.91 34.14 48.08
C SER A 77 28.50 34.62 48.42
N GLY A 78 28.20 34.83 49.70
CA GLY A 78 26.96 35.49 50.10
C GLY A 78 27.09 37.01 50.09
N LEU A 79 25.97 37.69 50.25
CA LEU A 79 25.87 39.16 50.26
C LEU A 79 26.45 39.79 51.54
N ASN A 80 26.84 41.06 51.46
CA ASN A 80 27.49 41.78 52.54
C ASN A 80 26.87 43.18 52.74
N PRO A 81 26.18 43.42 53.88
CA PRO A 81 25.49 44.68 54.25
C PRO A 81 26.34 45.97 54.37
N SER A 82 27.50 46.01 53.75
CA SER A 82 28.48 47.09 53.80
C SER A 82 29.25 47.23 52.48
N ASP A 83 28.93 46.42 51.47
CA ASP A 83 29.56 46.40 50.17
C ASP A 83 28.54 46.70 49.07
N SER A 84 28.37 47.98 48.74
CA SER A 84 27.40 48.48 47.74
C SER A 84 27.63 48.02 46.28
N THR A 85 28.46 47.00 46.05
CA THR A 85 28.76 46.46 44.71
C THR A 85 28.23 45.05 44.50
N ASP A 86 27.77 44.37 45.55
CA ASP A 86 27.22 43.02 45.46
C ASP A 86 25.76 43.01 44.93
N ASN A 87 25.03 44.13 44.99
CA ASN A 87 23.72 44.26 44.36
C ASN A 87 23.68 43.93 42.85
N SER A 88 24.77 44.20 42.12
CA SER A 88 24.90 43.94 40.68
C SER A 88 25.71 42.67 40.38
N THR A 89 26.00 41.86 41.40
CA THR A 89 26.70 40.59 41.22
C THR A 89 25.70 39.46 41.00
N ASP A 90 26.13 38.50 40.19
CA ASP A 90 25.50 37.22 39.91
C ASP A 90 26.56 36.18 40.33
N HIS A 91 26.41 35.66 41.55
CA HIS A 91 27.47 34.86 42.22
C HIS A 91 27.33 33.36 41.95
N ASP A 92 26.11 32.92 41.75
CA ASP A 92 25.63 31.59 41.38
C ASP A 92 25.44 31.42 39.87
N ARG A 93 25.60 32.47 39.07
CA ARG A 93 25.65 32.42 37.59
C ARG A 93 24.36 31.93 36.96
N ASP A 94 23.24 32.24 37.58
CA ASP A 94 21.90 31.90 37.10
C ASP A 94 21.36 32.94 36.09
N GLY A 95 22.04 34.07 35.90
CA GLY A 95 21.58 35.14 35.01
C GLY A 95 20.94 36.34 35.70
N LEU A 96 20.63 36.24 36.99
CA LEU A 96 20.01 37.30 37.76
C LEU A 96 21.04 37.99 38.65
N THR A 97 20.95 39.31 38.76
CA THR A 97 21.68 40.02 39.80
C THR A 97 20.98 39.88 41.14
N ALA A 98 21.73 39.94 42.23
CA ALA A 98 21.17 39.93 43.60
C ALA A 98 20.04 40.95 43.83
N LEU A 99 20.09 42.11 43.13
CA LEU A 99 19.01 43.10 43.15
C LEU A 99 17.75 42.63 42.38
N GLN A 100 17.91 41.95 41.25
CA GLN A 100 16.80 41.36 40.49
C GLN A 100 16.12 40.26 41.29
N GLU A 101 16.89 39.38 41.92
CA GLU A 101 16.39 38.30 42.78
C GLU A 101 15.60 38.83 43.98
N TYR A 102 16.12 39.84 44.67
CA TYR A 102 15.39 40.51 45.75
C TYR A 102 14.09 41.16 45.26
N CYS A 103 14.09 41.71 44.04
CA CYS A 103 12.94 42.40 43.46
C CYS A 103 11.88 41.45 42.88
N TRP A 104 12.18 40.18 42.64
CA TRP A 104 11.23 39.19 42.14
C TRP A 104 9.96 39.12 43.02
N PRO A 105 8.74 39.11 42.46
CA PRO A 105 8.36 39.08 41.03
C PRO A 105 8.10 40.46 40.38
N TYR A 106 8.61 41.55 40.96
CA TYR A 106 8.44 42.90 40.41
C TYR A 106 9.57 43.26 39.43
N THR A 107 9.25 44.09 38.43
CA THR A 107 10.30 44.77 37.65
C THR A 107 11.10 45.73 38.54
N LEU A 108 12.35 46.02 38.18
CA LEU A 108 13.21 46.93 38.94
C LEU A 108 12.55 48.30 39.21
N ASP A 109 11.79 48.84 38.24
CA ASP A 109 11.07 50.10 38.39
C ASP A 109 9.89 49.98 39.39
N ASN A 110 9.09 48.91 39.29
CA ASN A 110 7.92 48.71 40.15
C ASN A 110 8.28 48.26 41.57
N CYS A 111 9.42 47.59 41.74
CA CYS A 111 9.93 47.08 43.01
C CYS A 111 10.05 48.17 44.09
N PHE A 112 10.35 49.41 43.69
CA PHE A 112 10.55 50.54 44.60
C PHE A 112 9.46 51.61 44.51
N GLU A 113 8.88 51.88 43.32
CA GLU A 113 7.97 53.01 43.13
C GLU A 113 6.48 52.65 43.24
N GLU A 114 6.07 51.48 42.74
CA GLU A 114 4.64 51.11 42.56
C GLU A 114 4.25 49.71 43.07
N ARG A 115 4.99 49.15 44.05
CA ARG A 115 4.68 47.83 44.62
C ARG A 115 3.39 47.79 45.43
N SER A 116 2.62 46.70 45.26
CA SER A 116 1.36 46.45 45.97
C SER A 116 1.53 45.58 47.23
N THR A 117 2.54 44.72 47.26
CA THR A 117 2.90 43.82 48.38
C THR A 117 4.43 43.83 48.60
N LEU A 118 4.94 42.97 49.50
CA LEU A 118 6.38 42.74 49.67
C LEU A 118 6.88 41.76 48.60
N THR A 119 8.17 41.85 48.24
CA THR A 119 8.85 40.95 47.27
C THR A 119 8.97 39.51 47.80
N GLY A 120 9.06 38.53 46.91
CA GLY A 120 9.04 37.09 47.22
C GLY A 120 7.66 36.50 47.50
N LYS A 121 7.59 35.17 47.63
CA LYS A 121 6.35 34.39 47.84
C LYS A 121 5.84 34.55 49.28
N PRO A 122 4.56 34.94 49.49
CA PRO A 122 4.06 35.26 50.82
C PRO A 122 3.98 34.03 51.73
N PRO A 123 4.19 34.17 53.07
CA PRO A 123 4.17 33.04 54.02
C PRO A 123 2.87 32.22 54.09
N GLU A 124 1.80 32.70 53.49
CA GLU A 124 0.49 32.04 53.44
C GLU A 124 0.41 31.04 52.29
N GLU A 125 1.29 31.16 51.30
CA GLU A 125 1.37 30.36 50.07
C GLU A 125 2.62 29.46 50.06
N THR A 126 3.49 29.56 51.07
CA THR A 126 4.70 28.74 51.21
C THR A 126 4.49 27.59 52.20
N GLU A 127 5.09 26.42 51.91
CA GLU A 127 5.04 25.28 52.84
C GLU A 127 5.84 25.55 54.13
N SER A 128 6.90 26.36 54.04
CA SER A 128 7.73 26.75 55.17
C SER A 128 7.00 27.65 56.19
N GLY A 129 5.90 28.30 55.77
CA GLY A 129 5.19 29.31 56.55
C GLY A 129 6.03 30.57 56.82
N LEU A 130 7.13 30.73 56.07
CA LEU A 130 8.01 31.90 56.03
C LEU A 130 7.97 32.49 54.62
N ARG A 131 8.40 33.74 54.45
CA ARG A 131 8.47 34.36 53.13
C ARG A 131 9.67 33.78 52.40
N GLU A 132 9.45 33.26 51.20
CA GLU A 132 10.47 32.69 50.34
C GLU A 132 10.91 33.73 49.30
N TYR A 133 12.19 33.72 48.98
CA TYR A 133 12.86 34.61 48.03
C TYR A 133 13.80 33.75 47.21
N LEU A 134 14.12 34.20 45.99
CA LEU A 134 15.26 33.68 45.23
C LEU A 134 16.53 33.85 46.07
N ASP A 135 17.35 32.80 46.13
CA ASP A 135 18.58 32.73 46.93
C ASP A 135 19.79 33.07 46.03
N PRO A 136 20.45 34.23 46.19
CA PRO A 136 21.59 34.71 45.35
C PRO A 136 22.88 33.89 45.42
N ARG A 137 22.77 32.68 45.95
CA ARG A 137 23.86 31.73 46.19
C ARG A 137 23.56 30.36 45.59
N VAL A 138 22.37 30.15 45.03
CA VAL A 138 21.88 28.87 44.52
C VAL A 138 21.16 29.16 43.22
N SER A 139 21.63 28.59 42.12
CA SER A 139 21.10 28.90 40.79
C SER A 139 19.70 28.36 40.52
N ASP A 140 19.23 27.39 41.31
CA ASP A 140 17.92 26.73 41.24
C ASP A 140 17.39 26.71 42.68
N THR A 141 16.54 27.69 43.01
CA THR A 141 16.11 27.96 44.39
C THR A 141 15.11 26.91 44.90
N ASP A 142 14.24 26.39 44.04
CA ASP A 142 13.20 25.44 44.44
C ASP A 142 13.57 23.96 44.19
N GLY A 143 14.63 23.71 43.45
CA GLY A 143 15.31 22.43 43.30
C GLY A 143 14.65 21.52 42.28
N ASP A 144 14.00 22.09 41.27
CA ASP A 144 13.25 21.38 40.24
C ASP A 144 14.11 21.01 39.01
N GLY A 145 15.31 21.59 38.88
CA GLY A 145 16.27 21.37 37.80
C GLY A 145 16.38 22.52 36.79
N LEU A 146 15.47 23.49 36.83
CA LEU A 146 15.51 24.71 36.02
C LEU A 146 16.19 25.84 36.81
N PRO A 147 17.09 26.62 36.18
CA PRO A 147 17.72 27.73 36.89
C PRO A 147 16.78 28.94 37.01
N ASP A 148 16.83 29.64 38.13
CA ASP A 148 15.95 30.77 38.45
C ASP A 148 15.93 31.82 37.31
N GLY A 149 17.11 32.19 36.79
CA GLY A 149 17.18 33.15 35.68
C GLY A 149 16.68 32.63 34.33
N TYR A 150 16.71 31.31 34.08
CA TYR A 150 16.07 30.70 32.90
C TYR A 150 14.55 30.83 33.00
N GLU A 151 13.98 30.47 34.15
CA GLU A 151 12.54 30.54 34.38
C GLU A 151 12.02 31.99 34.36
N VAL A 152 12.75 32.91 35.01
CA VAL A 152 12.45 34.34 34.94
C VAL A 152 12.49 34.82 33.49
N HIS A 153 13.48 34.40 32.70
CA HIS A 153 13.56 34.75 31.29
C HIS A 153 12.34 34.21 30.51
N MET A 154 12.00 32.92 30.68
CA MET A 154 10.88 32.28 29.99
C MET A 154 9.52 32.88 30.38
N CYS A 155 9.32 33.18 31.66
CA CYS A 155 8.12 33.84 32.15
C CYS A 155 8.00 35.29 31.63
N THR A 156 9.09 36.06 31.59
CA THR A 156 9.04 37.50 31.27
C THR A 156 9.22 37.78 29.77
N LEU A 157 10.41 37.57 29.22
CA LEU A 157 10.76 37.84 27.83
C LEU A 157 10.28 36.72 26.89
N GLY A 158 10.20 35.48 27.38
CA GLY A 158 9.63 34.33 26.67
C GLY A 158 8.12 34.41 26.47
N GLY A 159 7.43 35.29 27.20
CA GLY A 159 6.00 35.58 27.03
C GLY A 159 5.05 34.63 27.75
N LEU A 160 5.55 33.78 28.65
CA LEU A 160 4.78 32.73 29.34
C LEU A 160 4.15 33.18 30.67
N TYR A 161 3.92 34.49 30.81
CA TYR A 161 3.27 35.05 31.97
C TYR A 161 1.74 34.89 31.92
N LYS A 162 1.14 34.74 33.10
CA LYS A 162 -0.29 34.84 33.32
C LYS A 162 -0.75 36.30 33.40
N LYS A 163 0.07 37.18 33.99
CA LYS A 163 -0.17 38.62 34.06
C LYS A 163 1.12 39.41 33.89
N ASP A 164 1.09 40.38 32.97
CA ASP A 164 2.17 41.34 32.74
C ASP A 164 2.02 42.52 33.73
N PRO A 165 3.06 42.92 34.47
CA PRO A 165 3.06 44.13 35.30
C PRO A 165 2.86 45.42 34.52
N ASN A 166 3.11 45.43 33.21
CA ASN A 166 2.88 46.59 32.33
C ASN A 166 1.45 46.64 31.75
N ASP A 167 0.64 45.59 31.94
CA ASP A 167 -0.76 45.59 31.52
C ASP A 167 -1.59 46.53 32.41
N PRO A 168 -2.27 47.55 31.85
CA PRO A 168 -3.16 48.43 32.61
C PRO A 168 -4.30 47.74 33.37
N LEU A 169 -4.59 46.47 33.04
CA LEU A 169 -5.60 45.65 33.69
C LEU A 169 -5.06 44.76 34.83
N ASN A 170 -3.74 44.67 35.00
CA ASN A 170 -3.14 43.94 36.11
C ASN A 170 -3.29 44.75 37.41
N PRO A 171 -4.03 44.25 38.43
CA PRO A 171 -4.29 45.00 39.66
C PRO A 171 -3.08 45.10 40.60
N ASN A 172 -2.04 44.28 40.40
CA ASN A 172 -0.98 44.09 41.39
C ASN A 172 0.43 44.53 40.92
N ASN A 173 0.62 44.90 39.65
CA ASN A 173 1.89 45.40 39.08
C ASN A 173 3.12 44.47 39.25
N PHE A 174 2.94 43.15 39.38
CA PHE A 174 4.02 42.14 39.37
C PHE A 174 3.76 41.03 38.34
N TRP A 175 4.82 40.28 37.98
CA TRP A 175 4.76 39.11 37.10
C TRP A 175 4.11 37.93 37.81
N GLU A 176 3.05 37.37 37.23
CA GLU A 176 2.48 36.10 37.67
C GLU A 176 2.81 35.09 36.59
N CYS A 177 3.70 34.14 36.86
CA CYS A 177 4.11 33.11 35.90
C CYS A 177 3.04 32.01 35.81
N ARG A 178 2.98 31.30 34.67
CA ARG A 178 2.06 30.17 34.53
C ARG A 178 2.72 28.82 34.85
N TYR A 179 3.89 28.57 34.25
CA TYR A 179 4.51 27.24 34.20
C TYR A 179 6.02 27.25 34.47
N PHE A 180 6.65 28.43 34.57
CA PHE A 180 8.06 28.60 34.94
C PHE A 180 8.08 29.59 36.10
N ASP A 181 7.97 29.09 37.33
CA ASP A 181 7.98 29.91 38.54
C ASP A 181 9.12 29.46 39.46
N PRO A 182 10.20 30.27 39.62
CA PRO A 182 11.44 29.89 40.31
C PRO A 182 11.33 29.72 41.84
N LEU A 183 10.10 29.61 42.34
CA LEU A 183 9.75 29.40 43.74
C LEU A 183 8.64 28.34 43.88
N ASP A 184 8.36 27.56 42.83
CA ASP A 184 7.33 26.53 42.80
C ASP A 184 7.78 25.31 41.99
N PRO A 185 8.29 24.24 42.64
CA PRO A 185 8.95 23.10 41.98
C PRO A 185 7.97 22.11 41.32
N SER A 186 6.82 22.61 40.86
CA SER A 186 5.70 21.83 40.32
C SER A 186 5.83 21.53 38.83
N ASP A 187 6.73 22.26 38.17
CA ASP A 187 7.08 22.29 36.76
C ASP A 187 8.10 21.23 36.32
N VAL A 188 8.76 20.55 37.26
CA VAL A 188 9.71 19.45 36.98
C VAL A 188 9.18 18.31 36.10
N ASN A 189 7.89 17.95 36.17
CA ASN A 189 7.27 16.91 35.32
C ASN A 189 6.18 17.50 34.41
N ILE A 190 6.35 18.76 34.02
CA ILE A 190 5.48 19.40 33.04
C ILE A 190 6.21 19.40 31.71
N ASP A 191 5.47 18.99 30.69
CA ASP A 191 5.83 19.10 29.29
C ASP A 191 4.92 20.20 28.71
N PHE A 192 5.54 21.33 28.35
CA PHE A 192 4.85 22.60 28.16
C PHE A 192 4.89 23.10 26.71
N ASP A 193 4.60 22.25 25.73
CA ASP A 193 4.56 22.78 24.36
C ASP A 193 3.33 23.58 23.99
N ARG A 194 3.57 24.51 23.07
CA ARG A 194 2.53 25.21 22.35
C ARG A 194 1.94 24.29 21.30
N CYS A 195 0.66 24.03 21.43
CA CYS A 195 -0.12 23.32 20.41
C CYS A 195 -0.07 24.07 19.07
N GLU A 196 0.40 23.39 18.02
CA GLU A 196 0.52 24.00 16.69
C GLU A 196 -0.82 24.44 16.09
N ALA A 197 -1.88 23.68 16.36
CA ALA A 197 -3.17 23.86 15.70
C ALA A 197 -3.98 25.06 16.20
N ASP A 198 -3.93 25.37 17.51
CA ASP A 198 -4.75 26.42 18.12
C ASP A 198 -3.98 27.43 18.98
N PHE A 199 -2.65 27.29 19.06
CA PHE A 199 -1.77 28.11 19.88
C PHE A 199 -2.12 28.09 21.38
N SER A 200 -2.83 27.06 21.84
CA SER A 200 -2.96 26.75 23.26
C SER A 200 -1.66 26.11 23.77
N TRP A 201 -1.63 25.77 25.06
CA TRP A 201 -0.41 25.32 25.73
C TRP A 201 -0.65 24.04 26.52
N GLY A 202 0.40 23.22 26.64
CA GLY A 202 0.38 21.93 27.32
C GLY A 202 -0.06 20.78 26.42
N CYS A 203 0.24 20.86 25.11
CA CYS A 203 0.14 19.68 24.24
C CYS A 203 1.30 18.71 24.46
N GLY A 204 2.47 19.25 24.81
CA GLY A 204 3.72 18.52 24.89
C GLY A 204 4.18 17.96 23.55
N ASP A 205 5.40 17.48 23.54
CA ASP A 205 6.05 16.80 22.41
C ASP A 205 6.59 15.41 22.80
N GLY A 206 6.25 14.95 24.00
CA GLY A 206 6.44 13.56 24.40
C GLY A 206 5.88 12.55 23.39
N PHE A 207 6.51 11.38 23.33
CA PHE A 207 6.24 10.37 22.32
C PHE A 207 5.86 9.02 22.96
N ASP A 208 4.72 8.47 22.55
CA ASP A 208 4.22 7.17 23.01
C ASP A 208 5.00 6.02 22.36
N PHE A 209 6.19 5.75 22.88
CA PHE A 209 7.07 4.67 22.39
C PHE A 209 6.57 3.27 22.73
N ASN A 210 5.57 3.13 23.59
CA ASN A 210 4.99 1.85 23.95
C ASN A 210 3.69 1.56 23.16
N SER A 211 3.21 2.56 22.40
CA SER A 211 2.06 2.53 21.50
C SER A 211 0.76 2.13 22.19
N ASP A 212 0.60 2.42 23.49
CA ASP A 212 -0.64 2.14 24.22
C ASP A 212 -1.71 3.23 24.07
N GLY A 213 -1.33 4.37 23.51
CA GLY A 213 -2.15 5.54 23.21
C GLY A 213 -2.21 6.59 24.33
N GLU A 214 -1.42 6.46 25.39
CA GLU A 214 -1.30 7.43 26.48
C GLU A 214 0.16 7.80 26.72
N ILE A 215 0.51 9.09 26.69
CA ILE A 215 1.87 9.56 27.04
C ILE A 215 2.01 9.57 28.57
N ASP A 216 2.75 8.62 29.12
CA ASP A 216 3.07 8.52 30.54
C ASP A 216 4.17 9.51 30.96
N VAL A 217 4.36 9.73 32.26
CA VAL A 217 5.42 10.62 32.80
C VAL A 217 6.84 10.20 32.36
N GLY A 218 7.04 8.93 31.98
CA GLY A 218 8.32 8.45 31.45
C GLY A 218 8.51 8.65 29.95
N GLU A 219 7.49 9.17 29.26
CA GLU A 219 7.41 9.33 27.79
C GLU A 219 7.27 10.80 27.38
N MET A 220 6.97 11.66 28.35
CA MET A 220 7.07 13.12 28.22
C MET A 220 8.52 13.53 28.01
N PHE A 221 8.77 14.47 27.11
CA PHE A 221 10.03 15.19 27.06
C PHE A 221 9.85 16.46 27.89
N THR A 222 10.24 16.39 29.15
CA THR A 222 9.89 17.44 30.12
C THR A 222 10.69 18.72 29.87
N ASN A 223 10.17 19.87 30.30
CA ASN A 223 10.86 21.16 30.20
C ASN A 223 12.31 21.14 30.75
N VAL A 224 12.55 20.31 31.77
CA VAL A 224 13.86 20.11 32.39
C VAL A 224 14.79 19.32 31.47
N GLU A 225 14.29 18.27 30.84
CA GLU A 225 15.04 17.44 29.89
C GLU A 225 15.39 18.24 28.63
N GLU A 226 14.44 19.04 28.13
CA GLU A 226 14.65 19.98 27.03
C GLU A 226 15.76 20.99 27.34
N TYR A 227 15.66 21.68 28.48
CA TYR A 227 16.66 22.66 28.90
C TYR A 227 18.06 22.03 29.06
N LEU A 228 18.13 20.82 29.63
CA LEU A 228 19.39 20.11 29.89
C LEU A 228 19.88 19.31 28.68
N PHE A 229 19.17 19.33 27.56
CA PHE A 229 19.56 18.59 26.36
C PHE A 229 20.96 19.00 25.89
N GLY A 230 21.79 18.01 25.55
CA GLY A 230 23.18 18.22 25.13
C GLY A 230 24.17 18.60 26.24
N THR A 231 23.75 18.69 27.51
CA THR A 231 24.67 18.99 28.62
C THR A 231 25.69 17.86 28.86
N PRO A 232 26.93 18.17 29.29
CA PRO A 232 27.91 17.14 29.67
C PRO A 232 27.47 16.33 30.91
N ASP A 233 27.84 15.05 31.00
CA ASP A 233 27.54 14.15 32.14
C ASP A 233 27.94 14.71 33.54
N ASP A 234 28.90 15.63 33.59
CA ASP A 234 29.38 16.26 34.82
C ASP A 234 28.91 17.71 35.01
N TRP A 235 27.92 18.15 34.23
CA TRP A 235 27.30 19.46 34.29
C TRP A 235 26.62 19.68 35.64
N VAL A 236 26.87 20.85 36.21
CA VAL A 236 26.19 21.31 37.42
C VAL A 236 25.98 22.81 37.29
N THR A 237 24.72 23.23 37.23
CA THR A 237 24.33 24.64 37.01
C THR A 237 25.04 25.59 37.99
N GLU A 238 25.11 25.23 39.28
CA GLU A 238 25.74 26.09 40.30
C GLU A 238 27.26 26.22 40.14
N ARG A 239 27.89 25.37 39.31
CA ARG A 239 29.31 25.43 38.98
C ARG A 239 29.56 26.11 37.64
N ASP A 240 28.80 25.70 36.63
CA ASP A 240 29.10 25.97 35.24
C ASP A 240 28.29 27.15 34.67
N GLY A 241 27.28 27.62 35.40
CA GLY A 241 26.36 28.69 35.01
C GLY A 241 25.19 28.16 34.21
N LEU A 242 24.60 29.03 33.38
CA LEU A 242 23.49 28.68 32.50
C LEU A 242 23.95 27.91 31.26
N TRP A 243 23.12 26.96 30.83
CA TRP A 243 23.26 26.21 29.58
C TRP A 243 22.88 27.06 28.35
N CYS A 244 23.70 28.08 28.09
CA CYS A 244 23.58 28.99 26.95
C CYS A 244 24.97 29.35 26.39
N TRP A 245 25.00 30.00 25.23
CA TRP A 245 26.20 30.59 24.66
C TRP A 245 25.98 32.07 24.33
N GLY A 246 27.01 32.90 24.57
CA GLY A 246 26.98 34.33 24.24
C GLY A 246 26.20 35.16 25.25
N GLN A 247 25.34 36.08 24.78
CA GLN A 247 24.56 36.98 25.62
C GLN A 247 23.06 36.77 25.40
N ILE A 248 22.34 36.47 26.49
CA ILE A 248 20.86 36.41 26.51
C ILE A 248 20.29 37.76 26.94
N GLU A 249 19.21 38.19 26.30
CA GLU A 249 18.56 39.45 26.65
C GLU A 249 17.99 39.38 28.07
N GLY A 250 18.22 40.41 28.89
CA GLY A 250 17.68 40.49 30.26
C GLY A 250 18.51 39.79 31.35
N LEU A 251 19.50 38.97 30.96
CA LEU A 251 20.42 38.27 31.87
C LEU A 251 21.82 38.92 31.91
N THR A 252 22.65 38.55 32.89
CA THR A 252 24.01 39.13 33.01
C THR A 252 24.98 38.56 31.96
N GLU A 253 25.99 39.35 31.56
CA GLU A 253 26.91 39.01 30.45
C GLU A 253 27.82 37.79 30.72
N ASP A 254 28.01 37.40 31.98
CA ASP A 254 28.95 36.35 32.39
C ASP A 254 28.24 35.06 32.91
N SER A 255 26.93 34.92 32.65
CA SER A 255 26.10 33.83 33.18
C SER A 255 26.12 32.56 32.32
N CYS A 256 26.28 32.69 31.01
CA CYS A 256 26.39 31.55 30.10
C CYS A 256 27.77 30.86 30.20
N GLN A 257 27.81 29.56 29.93
CA GLN A 257 29.08 28.84 29.79
C GLN A 257 29.91 29.33 28.59
N ASP A 258 31.24 29.15 28.68
CA ASP A 258 32.22 29.65 27.70
C ASP A 258 33.01 28.53 26.98
N GLN A 259 32.62 27.27 27.15
CA GLN A 259 33.37 26.10 26.67
C GLN A 259 32.86 25.57 25.33
N ILE A 260 31.54 25.60 25.13
CA ILE A 260 30.83 25.01 24.00
C ILE A 260 30.09 26.14 23.26
N GLU A 261 30.30 26.26 21.96
CA GLU A 261 29.69 27.28 21.11
C GLU A 261 28.60 26.63 20.24
N ARG A 262 27.48 27.35 20.01
CA ARG A 262 26.44 26.91 19.06
C ARG A 262 27.05 26.73 17.66
N PRO A 263 26.64 25.73 16.88
CA PRO A 263 27.10 25.52 15.51
C PRO A 263 27.13 26.79 14.63
N THR A 264 26.11 27.66 14.75
CA THR A 264 26.00 28.91 13.97
C THR A 264 26.87 30.06 14.52
N GLY A 265 27.38 29.95 15.75
CA GLY A 265 28.13 30.99 16.47
C GLY A 265 27.26 32.14 17.02
N GLU A 266 25.94 32.03 16.96
CA GLU A 266 25.01 33.02 17.50
C GLU A 266 24.76 32.83 19.00
N SER A 267 24.33 33.88 19.69
CA SER A 267 23.97 33.80 21.11
C SER A 267 22.58 33.14 21.29
N GLY A 268 22.41 32.29 22.29
CA GLY A 268 21.14 31.62 22.58
C GLY A 268 21.28 30.45 23.57
N TRP A 269 20.15 29.82 23.88
CA TRP A 269 20.10 28.57 24.64
C TRP A 269 20.73 27.42 23.85
N MET A 270 21.26 26.44 24.58
CA MET A 270 21.98 25.29 24.00
C MET A 270 21.14 24.00 23.97
N GLY A 271 20.10 23.89 24.81
CA GLY A 271 19.08 22.83 24.72
C GLY A 271 17.93 23.23 23.80
N SER A 272 16.92 22.36 23.69
CA SER A 272 15.68 22.65 22.98
C SER A 272 14.87 23.75 23.66
N ASP A 273 13.93 24.34 22.92
CA ASP A 273 13.09 25.44 23.40
C ASP A 273 11.70 24.92 23.79
N PRO A 274 11.34 24.85 25.10
CA PRO A 274 10.13 24.22 25.67
C PRO A 274 8.83 24.97 25.39
N ARG A 275 8.78 25.67 24.27
CA ARG A 275 7.65 26.44 23.76
C ARG A 275 7.23 25.92 22.39
N PHE A 276 8.06 25.11 21.76
CA PHE A 276 7.87 24.59 20.43
C PHE A 276 8.16 23.10 20.50
N SER A 277 7.20 22.30 20.06
CA SER A 277 7.35 20.85 19.98
C SER A 277 8.39 20.39 18.95
N ASP A 278 8.86 21.32 18.12
CA ASP A 278 9.86 21.14 17.09
C ASP A 278 10.71 22.43 17.11
N SER A 279 11.90 22.34 17.67
CA SER A 279 12.75 23.49 18.03
C SER A 279 14.01 23.63 17.17
N ASP A 280 14.10 22.89 16.06
CA ASP A 280 15.22 23.00 15.13
C ASP A 280 15.51 24.42 14.72
N TYR A 281 16.78 24.81 14.78
CA TYR A 281 17.18 26.17 14.42
C TYR A 281 18.28 26.25 13.39
N PHE A 282 18.94 25.15 13.05
CA PHE A 282 19.99 25.13 12.04
C PHE A 282 19.95 23.91 11.13
N PHE A 283 20.57 24.02 9.97
CA PHE A 283 20.76 22.93 9.02
C PHE A 283 22.16 23.01 8.39
N TRP A 284 22.66 21.92 7.83
CA TRP A 284 23.96 21.85 7.16
C TRP A 284 23.84 22.17 5.66
N ASP A 285 24.42 23.30 5.24
CA ASP A 285 24.59 23.64 3.82
C ASP A 285 25.99 23.24 3.35
N GLU A 286 26.10 22.06 2.70
CA GLU A 286 27.30 21.38 2.19
C GLU A 286 28.42 21.11 3.22
N LEU A 287 28.91 22.14 3.91
CA LEU A 287 30.06 22.11 4.82
C LEU A 287 29.95 23.11 5.99
N ALA A 288 28.88 23.90 6.10
CA ALA A 288 28.70 24.87 7.18
C ALA A 288 27.25 24.91 7.68
N PRO A 289 27.05 24.99 9.00
CA PRO A 289 25.71 25.15 9.57
C PRO A 289 25.19 26.55 9.25
N SER A 290 23.93 26.61 8.82
CA SER A 290 23.20 27.82 8.50
C SER A 290 21.93 27.87 9.36
N GLN A 291 21.49 29.07 9.72
CA GLN A 291 20.28 29.26 10.50
C GLN A 291 19.04 29.04 9.62
N LEU A 292 18.01 28.42 10.20
CA LEU A 292 16.70 28.28 9.58
C LEU A 292 15.91 29.60 9.61
N GLU A 293 15.16 29.89 8.54
CA GLU A 293 14.23 31.03 8.52
C GLU A 293 12.93 30.73 9.30
N ILE A 294 12.55 29.46 9.35
CA ILE A 294 11.39 28.91 10.05
C ILE A 294 11.93 27.76 10.91
N ILE A 295 11.67 27.82 12.22
CA ILE A 295 12.08 26.79 13.16
C ILE A 295 11.34 25.50 12.80
N GLY A 296 12.06 24.39 12.87
CA GLY A 296 11.52 23.04 12.73
C GLY A 296 11.73 22.37 11.39
N ASP A 297 11.79 21.04 11.42
CA ASP A 297 11.88 20.15 10.26
C ASP A 297 10.68 19.20 10.09
N GLY A 298 9.76 19.17 11.06
CA GLY A 298 8.56 18.35 11.07
C GLY A 298 8.63 17.10 11.94
N ILE A 299 9.77 16.81 12.57
CA ILE A 299 9.92 15.78 13.60
C ILE A 299 9.88 16.45 14.99
N PRO A 300 9.14 15.91 15.97
CA PRO A 300 9.13 16.48 17.33
C PRO A 300 10.42 16.21 18.10
N ASP A 301 10.85 17.17 18.91
CA ASP A 301 12.11 17.08 19.67
C ASP A 301 12.13 15.85 20.59
N GLY A 302 10.99 15.53 21.22
CA GLY A 302 10.83 14.34 22.07
C GLY A 302 11.11 13.02 21.35
N TRP A 303 10.73 12.89 20.07
CA TRP A 303 11.02 11.69 19.27
C TRP A 303 12.50 11.65 18.89
N GLU A 304 13.05 12.78 18.44
CA GLU A 304 14.47 12.89 18.09
C GLU A 304 15.39 12.57 19.27
N ALA A 305 15.10 13.13 20.44
CA ALA A 305 15.86 12.92 21.66
C ALA A 305 15.84 11.44 22.11
N GLN A 306 14.71 10.76 21.94
CA GLN A 306 14.55 9.35 22.30
C GLN A 306 15.42 8.43 21.42
N TYR A 307 15.48 8.70 20.11
CA TYR A 307 16.27 7.91 19.15
C TYR A 307 17.70 8.43 18.94
N GLY A 308 18.07 9.53 19.59
CA GLY A 308 19.44 10.07 19.59
C GLY A 308 19.79 10.92 18.36
N LEU A 309 18.79 11.48 17.68
CA LEU A 309 18.93 12.58 16.73
C LEU A 309 19.19 13.90 17.49
N ASP A 310 19.50 14.98 16.77
CA ASP A 310 19.78 16.29 17.38
C ASP A 310 18.60 17.24 17.15
N PRO A 311 17.72 17.48 18.15
CA PRO A 311 16.49 18.30 18.06
C PRO A 311 16.68 19.79 17.70
N LEU A 312 17.89 20.14 17.31
CA LEU A 312 18.30 21.46 16.95
C LEU A 312 18.72 21.53 15.47
N ASN A 313 18.89 20.37 14.82
CA ASN A 313 19.51 20.14 13.53
C ASN A 313 18.55 19.53 12.49
N ALA A 314 17.73 20.36 11.87
CA ALA A 314 16.84 20.04 10.74
C ALA A 314 17.40 19.27 9.51
N SER A 315 18.69 18.95 9.46
CA SER A 315 19.28 18.14 8.37
C SER A 315 19.21 16.65 8.60
N ASP A 316 19.07 16.20 9.85
CA ASP A 316 18.94 14.76 10.13
C ASP A 316 17.59 14.20 9.70
N ALA A 317 16.49 14.96 9.68
CA ALA A 317 15.22 14.50 9.09
C ALA A 317 15.36 13.91 7.67
N THR A 318 16.21 14.49 6.82
CA THR A 318 16.41 14.02 5.42
C THR A 318 17.55 13.01 5.26
N ILE A 319 18.26 12.69 6.35
CA ILE A 319 19.34 11.71 6.33
C ILE A 319 18.75 10.34 6.62
N ASP A 320 19.21 9.34 5.88
CA ASP A 320 19.08 7.93 6.20
C ASP A 320 20.29 7.56 7.08
N SER A 321 20.01 7.33 8.37
CA SER A 321 21.05 7.24 9.41
C SER A 321 21.69 5.86 9.52
N ASP A 322 20.99 4.81 9.12
CA ASP A 322 21.42 3.42 9.20
C ASP A 322 21.70 2.75 7.83
N PHE A 323 21.40 3.45 6.75
CA PHE A 323 21.63 3.10 5.34
C PHE A 323 20.81 1.90 4.87
N ASP A 324 19.53 1.85 5.25
CA ASP A 324 18.61 0.77 4.93
C ASP A 324 17.75 1.00 3.66
N GLY A 325 17.86 2.18 3.05
CA GLY A 325 17.16 2.51 1.80
C GLY A 325 17.39 1.50 0.66
N TRP A 326 16.41 1.37 -0.23
CA TRP A 326 16.37 0.34 -1.27
C TRP A 326 16.38 0.91 -2.69
N ASP A 327 17.29 0.37 -3.51
CA ASP A 327 17.43 0.69 -4.94
C ASP A 327 16.32 0.00 -5.76
N ILE A 328 15.15 0.65 -5.77
CA ILE A 328 13.94 0.12 -6.41
C ILE A 328 14.02 0.16 -7.95
N ASP A 329 14.77 1.11 -8.52
CA ASP A 329 14.90 1.25 -9.98
C ASP A 329 16.05 0.42 -10.59
N GLY A 330 16.91 -0.14 -9.73
CA GLY A 330 17.97 -1.07 -10.09
C GLY A 330 19.15 -0.40 -10.81
N ASP A 331 19.33 0.92 -10.69
CA ASP A 331 20.42 1.65 -11.35
C ASP A 331 21.79 1.48 -10.65
N GLY A 332 21.79 0.87 -9.45
CA GLY A 332 22.93 0.57 -8.62
C GLY A 332 23.25 1.63 -7.55
N PHE A 333 22.38 2.62 -7.35
CA PHE A 333 22.55 3.68 -6.36
C PHE A 333 21.24 3.99 -5.64
N VAL A 334 21.28 4.09 -4.31
CA VAL A 334 20.16 4.62 -3.52
C VAL A 334 20.22 6.15 -3.57
N THR A 335 19.19 6.76 -4.17
CA THR A 335 19.03 8.20 -4.27
C THR A 335 18.59 8.81 -2.93
N GLN A 336 19.41 9.73 -2.40
CA GLN A 336 19.11 10.44 -1.15
C GLN A 336 18.00 11.48 -1.29
N ASP A 337 17.28 11.69 -0.19
CA ASP A 337 16.33 12.76 -0.05
C ASP A 337 16.99 14.13 0.05
N VAL A 338 16.37 15.11 -0.62
CA VAL A 338 16.84 16.50 -0.61
C VAL A 338 16.01 17.37 0.33
N THR A 339 14.72 17.04 0.48
CA THR A 339 13.75 17.75 1.33
C THR A 339 12.64 16.79 1.74
N ILE A 340 12.00 17.05 2.88
CA ILE A 340 10.81 16.31 3.38
C ILE A 340 9.67 16.23 2.34
N ASP A 341 9.46 17.29 1.54
CA ASP A 341 8.39 17.32 0.52
C ASP A 341 8.66 16.34 -0.65
N THR A 342 9.92 15.95 -0.85
CA THR A 342 10.36 15.09 -1.95
C THR A 342 10.75 13.69 -1.50
N SER A 343 10.63 13.37 -0.21
CA SER A 343 11.08 12.08 0.34
C SER A 343 10.42 10.89 -0.36
N GLN A 344 9.11 11.01 -0.62
CA GLN A 344 8.31 10.05 -1.40
C GLN A 344 8.82 9.72 -2.81
N TRP A 345 9.82 10.44 -3.33
CA TRP A 345 10.45 10.19 -4.63
C TRP A 345 11.92 9.77 -4.54
N GLY A 346 12.50 9.82 -3.34
CA GLY A 346 13.81 9.24 -3.07
C GLY A 346 13.73 7.73 -2.88
N GLU A 347 14.90 7.14 -2.69
CA GLU A 347 15.08 5.71 -2.42
C GLU A 347 15.72 5.47 -1.06
N ALA A 348 16.34 6.52 -0.49
CA ALA A 348 16.78 6.51 0.89
C ALA A 348 15.53 6.58 1.78
N PHE A 349 15.46 5.70 2.77
CA PHE A 349 14.43 5.76 3.79
C PHE A 349 14.92 6.72 4.87
N SER A 350 14.45 7.97 4.82
CA SER A 350 14.97 9.01 5.70
C SER A 350 14.33 8.97 7.09
N ASN A 351 15.01 9.52 8.10
CA ASN A 351 14.50 9.59 9.48
C ASN A 351 13.09 10.21 9.56
N TYR A 352 12.76 11.15 8.67
CA TYR A 352 11.42 11.73 8.57
C TYR A 352 10.38 10.71 8.08
N GLU A 353 10.71 9.86 7.11
CA GLU A 353 9.81 8.81 6.63
C GLU A 353 9.55 7.76 7.70
N GLU A 354 10.59 7.39 8.46
CA GLU A 354 10.48 6.54 9.64
C GLU A 354 9.55 7.12 10.70
N TYR A 355 9.72 8.39 11.06
CA TYR A 355 8.80 9.08 11.97
C TYR A 355 7.37 9.10 11.43
N MET A 356 7.19 9.25 10.12
CA MET A 356 5.87 9.23 9.48
C MET A 356 5.22 7.83 9.50
N VAL A 357 6.03 6.76 9.53
CA VAL A 357 5.54 5.39 9.78
C VAL A 357 5.02 5.27 11.20
N ASP A 358 5.80 5.69 12.20
CA ASP A 358 5.42 5.70 13.62
C ASP A 358 4.16 6.53 13.89
N LEU A 359 4.05 7.70 13.26
CA LEU A 359 2.89 8.58 13.41
C LEU A 359 1.62 7.95 12.80
N ASP A 360 1.76 7.16 11.73
CA ASP A 360 0.69 6.47 10.98
C ASP A 360 -0.59 7.31 10.79
N GLY A 361 -0.43 8.57 10.43
CA GLY A 361 -1.57 9.50 10.29
C GLY A 361 -2.43 9.64 11.55
N ARG A 362 -1.85 9.46 12.75
CA ARG A 362 -2.44 9.42 14.10
C ARG A 362 -3.03 8.08 14.54
N ALA A 363 -2.75 7.00 13.82
CA ALA A 363 -3.18 5.64 14.19
C ALA A 363 -2.05 4.82 14.85
N SER A 364 -1.19 5.46 15.63
CA SER A 364 0.04 4.89 16.24
C SER A 364 -0.18 3.86 17.36
N VAL A 365 -1.43 3.49 17.67
CA VAL A 365 -1.76 2.62 18.81
C VAL A 365 -1.76 1.15 18.39
N VAL A 366 -1.17 0.27 19.22
CA VAL A 366 -1.14 -1.18 18.97
C VAL A 366 -2.57 -1.72 18.78
N PRO A 367 -2.86 -2.36 17.63
CA PRO A 367 -4.19 -2.86 17.30
C PRO A 367 -4.52 -4.14 18.06
N GLY A 368 -5.82 -4.43 18.13
CA GLY A 368 -6.34 -5.58 18.85
C GLY A 368 -7.73 -5.37 19.41
N VAL A 369 -8.06 -6.09 20.48
CA VAL A 369 -9.37 -5.97 21.15
C VAL A 369 -9.19 -5.46 22.57
N ARG A 370 -9.77 -4.30 22.87
CA ARG A 370 -9.83 -3.74 24.23
C ARG A 370 -11.27 -3.72 24.73
N GLY A 371 -11.47 -3.96 26.01
CA GLY A 371 -12.81 -3.98 26.60
C GLY A 371 -12.88 -3.38 27.99
N PHE A 372 -14.00 -2.73 28.31
CA PHE A 372 -14.21 -2.01 29.55
C PHE A 372 -15.65 -2.15 30.06
N GLU A 373 -15.84 -1.84 31.35
CA GLU A 373 -17.15 -1.82 32.00
C GLU A 373 -17.74 -0.39 31.99
N ILE A 374 -18.91 -0.20 31.36
CA ILE A 374 -19.50 1.12 31.09
C ILE A 374 -19.89 1.94 32.33
N PHE A 375 -20.21 1.30 33.48
CA PHE A 375 -20.70 1.99 34.68
C PHE A 375 -19.73 1.95 35.88
N ALA A 376 -18.47 1.60 35.65
CA ALA A 376 -17.45 1.58 36.70
C ALA A 376 -16.72 2.92 36.80
N ASP A 377 -16.64 3.51 37.99
CA ASP A 377 -15.69 4.60 38.28
C ASP A 377 -14.27 3.99 38.21
N HIS A 378 -13.59 4.18 37.07
CA HIS A 378 -12.24 3.67 36.77
C HIS A 378 -12.22 2.13 36.66
N GLY A 379 -12.83 1.63 35.58
CA GLY A 379 -13.03 0.19 35.34
C GLY A 379 -11.73 -0.57 35.07
N ASN A 380 -11.74 -1.88 35.36
CA ASN A 380 -10.69 -2.77 34.84
C ASN A 380 -10.86 -2.87 33.32
N THR A 381 -9.87 -2.40 32.57
CA THR A 381 -9.77 -2.69 31.14
C THR A 381 -9.22 -4.10 30.93
N ILE A 382 -9.61 -4.74 29.83
CA ILE A 382 -9.06 -6.01 29.38
C ILE A 382 -8.60 -5.80 27.94
N SER A 383 -7.31 -5.98 27.67
CA SER A 383 -6.74 -5.96 26.32
C SER A 383 -6.40 -7.37 25.83
N PHE A 384 -6.50 -7.56 24.52
CA PHE A 384 -6.06 -8.73 23.78
C PHE A 384 -5.34 -8.24 22.52
N ASP A 385 -4.01 -8.29 22.55
CA ASP A 385 -3.08 -7.88 21.50
C ASP A 385 -2.00 -8.96 21.31
N HIS A 386 -0.99 -8.66 20.48
CA HIS A 386 0.13 -9.56 20.18
C HIS A 386 1.00 -9.92 21.42
N SER A 387 1.09 -9.01 22.39
CA SER A 387 1.90 -9.13 23.62
C SER A 387 1.23 -10.02 24.66
N THR A 388 -0.11 -10.11 24.61
CA THR A 388 -0.88 -10.90 25.57
C THR A 388 -0.65 -12.40 25.43
N ALA A 389 -0.83 -13.13 26.54
CA ALA A 389 -0.71 -14.59 26.55
C ALA A 389 -1.79 -15.31 25.71
N ILE A 390 -2.89 -14.63 25.38
CA ILE A 390 -3.99 -15.15 24.58
C ILE A 390 -3.89 -14.49 23.22
N ARG A 391 -3.23 -15.16 22.29
CA ARG A 391 -2.98 -14.61 20.97
C ARG A 391 -4.24 -14.65 20.11
N LEU A 392 -4.48 -13.54 19.42
CA LEU A 392 -5.31 -13.49 18.22
C LEU A 392 -4.57 -14.22 17.09
N THR A 393 -5.29 -14.68 16.06
CA THR A 393 -4.64 -15.15 14.83
C THR A 393 -3.78 -14.05 14.24
N ASP A 394 -4.32 -12.83 14.23
CA ASP A 394 -3.68 -11.62 13.77
C ASP A 394 -4.27 -10.41 14.53
N SER A 395 -3.49 -9.35 14.72
CA SER A 395 -3.87 -8.17 15.52
C SER A 395 -4.69 -7.15 14.72
N SER A 396 -4.74 -7.25 13.38
CA SER A 396 -5.47 -6.33 12.52
C SER A 396 -6.98 -6.52 12.55
N VAL A 397 -7.63 -6.09 13.64
CA VAL A 397 -9.05 -6.34 13.86
C VAL A 397 -9.92 -5.38 13.05
N HIS A 398 -10.70 -5.92 12.11
CA HIS A 398 -11.69 -5.16 11.34
C HIS A 398 -13.13 -5.36 11.85
N SER A 399 -13.42 -6.48 12.52
CA SER A 399 -14.79 -6.80 12.95
C SER A 399 -14.87 -7.63 14.24
N ILE A 400 -15.84 -7.31 15.10
CA ILE A 400 -16.12 -8.07 16.33
C ILE A 400 -17.59 -8.41 16.42
N ILE A 401 -17.90 -9.69 16.56
CA ILE A 401 -19.26 -10.21 16.67
C ILE A 401 -19.44 -10.90 18.03
N ALA A 402 -20.42 -10.44 18.82
CA ALA A 402 -20.74 -11.03 20.11
C ALA A 402 -21.64 -12.27 20.00
N ASP A 403 -21.25 -13.39 20.63
CA ASP A 403 -22.10 -14.59 20.83
C ASP A 403 -22.61 -14.64 22.28
N GLN A 404 -23.63 -13.82 22.58
CA GLN A 404 -24.23 -13.70 23.92
C GLN A 404 -24.56 -15.05 24.59
N PRO A 405 -25.19 -16.04 23.90
CA PRO A 405 -25.58 -17.29 24.55
C PRO A 405 -24.41 -18.12 25.10
N ARG A 406 -23.19 -17.91 24.58
CA ARG A 406 -21.98 -18.65 24.96
C ARG A 406 -20.95 -17.79 25.66
N GLU A 407 -21.21 -16.49 25.83
CA GLU A 407 -20.27 -15.57 26.45
C GLU A 407 -18.92 -15.59 25.68
N ARG A 408 -18.96 -15.34 24.36
CA ARG A 408 -17.78 -15.34 23.48
C ARG A 408 -17.80 -14.20 22.46
N LEU A 409 -16.64 -13.88 21.94
CA LEU A 409 -16.42 -12.97 20.81
C LEU A 409 -15.90 -13.78 19.62
N VAL A 410 -16.41 -13.46 18.43
CA VAL A 410 -15.86 -13.91 17.14
C VAL A 410 -15.22 -12.68 16.50
N ILE A 411 -13.91 -12.71 16.37
CA ILE A 411 -13.08 -11.59 15.93
C ILE A 411 -12.61 -11.92 14.51
N GLY A 412 -12.87 -11.02 13.57
CA GLY A 412 -12.31 -11.06 12.23
C GLY A 412 -11.10 -10.15 12.17
N SER A 413 -9.98 -10.72 11.75
CA SER A 413 -8.72 -10.03 11.47
C SER A 413 -8.34 -10.19 10.00
N LYS A 414 -7.46 -9.35 9.46
CA LYS A 414 -7.10 -9.37 8.03
C LYS A 414 -6.71 -10.76 7.54
N TYR A 415 -5.89 -11.50 8.29
CA TYR A 415 -5.42 -12.84 7.89
C TYR A 415 -6.12 -14.02 8.60
N GLY A 416 -7.26 -13.80 9.29
CA GLY A 416 -7.91 -14.91 9.98
C GLY A 416 -9.11 -14.60 10.87
N ILE A 417 -9.61 -15.64 11.54
CA ILE A 417 -10.75 -15.58 12.47
C ILE A 417 -10.32 -16.13 13.83
N THR A 418 -10.64 -15.39 14.89
CA THR A 418 -10.39 -15.82 16.28
C THR A 418 -11.70 -15.90 17.06
N VAL A 419 -11.98 -17.07 17.65
CA VAL A 419 -13.09 -17.23 18.61
C VAL A 419 -12.53 -17.17 20.03
N LEU A 420 -12.88 -16.13 20.78
CA LEU A 420 -12.31 -15.81 22.10
C LEU A 420 -13.39 -15.88 23.21
N ASP A 421 -13.05 -16.52 24.33
CA ASP A 421 -13.77 -16.35 25.61
C ASP A 421 -12.97 -15.36 26.48
N PRO A 422 -13.41 -14.09 26.60
CA PRO A 422 -12.61 -13.03 27.22
C PRO A 422 -12.40 -13.23 28.72
N TRP A 423 -13.18 -14.10 29.37
CA TRP A 423 -13.06 -14.32 30.82
C TRP A 423 -12.36 -15.61 31.20
N ARG A 424 -12.43 -16.64 30.35
CA ARG A 424 -11.65 -17.88 30.55
C ARG A 424 -10.26 -17.80 29.99
N GLY A 425 -10.01 -16.85 29.08
CA GLY A 425 -8.74 -16.72 28.40
C GLY A 425 -8.45 -17.89 27.47
N THR A 426 -9.46 -18.36 26.75
CA THR A 426 -9.32 -19.43 25.76
C THR A 426 -9.68 -18.88 24.39
N SER A 427 -8.76 -18.99 23.42
CA SER A 427 -8.98 -18.66 22.02
C SER A 427 -8.95 -19.92 21.14
N SER A 428 -9.58 -19.83 19.97
CA SER A 428 -9.47 -20.78 18.86
C SER A 428 -9.26 -19.98 17.59
N SER A 429 -8.10 -20.18 16.97
CA SER A 429 -7.63 -19.41 15.82
C SER A 429 -7.76 -20.22 14.54
N PHE A 430 -8.20 -19.55 13.47
CA PHE A 430 -8.37 -20.11 12.13
C PHE A 430 -7.70 -19.15 11.14
N GLY A 431 -6.55 -19.54 10.59
CA GLY A 431 -5.85 -18.76 9.56
C GLY A 431 -6.48 -18.96 8.18
N MET A 432 -6.33 -17.95 7.33
CA MET A 432 -6.68 -18.03 5.91
C MET A 432 -5.52 -18.60 5.07
N PRO A 433 -5.80 -19.09 3.84
CA PRO A 433 -4.75 -19.39 2.86
C PRO A 433 -3.88 -18.16 2.54
N ALA A 434 -2.68 -18.40 2.00
CA ALA A 434 -1.79 -17.33 1.51
C ALA A 434 -2.50 -16.45 0.46
N GLY A 435 -2.12 -15.18 0.40
CA GLY A 435 -2.72 -14.13 -0.45
C GLY A 435 -4.19 -13.77 -0.19
N LEU A 436 -4.86 -14.41 0.78
CA LEU A 436 -6.26 -14.08 1.12
C LEU A 436 -6.36 -13.11 2.30
N GLU A 437 -6.79 -11.89 2.02
CA GLU A 437 -7.00 -10.83 3.01
C GLU A 437 -8.50 -10.58 3.23
N ILE A 438 -8.97 -10.62 4.48
CA ILE A 438 -10.37 -10.40 4.85
C ILE A 438 -10.59 -8.93 5.20
N ASN A 439 -11.53 -8.30 4.50
CA ASN A 439 -11.91 -6.89 4.71
C ASN A 439 -13.14 -6.77 5.62
N VAL A 440 -14.10 -7.69 5.51
CA VAL A 440 -15.38 -7.62 6.23
C VAL A 440 -15.90 -9.00 6.59
N MET A 441 -16.47 -9.13 7.79
CA MET A 441 -17.07 -10.36 8.29
C MET A 441 -18.45 -10.06 8.88
N GLU A 442 -19.44 -10.83 8.48
CA GLU A 442 -20.81 -10.70 8.95
C GLU A 442 -21.42 -12.08 9.31
N ARG A 443 -22.09 -12.17 10.46
CA ARG A 443 -22.73 -13.41 10.92
C ARG A 443 -24.21 -13.43 10.60
N ASN A 444 -24.65 -14.49 9.92
CA ASN A 444 -26.05 -14.65 9.51
C ASN A 444 -26.61 -16.02 9.92
N SER A 445 -27.94 -16.13 9.89
CA SER A 445 -28.63 -17.41 10.10
C SER A 445 -29.83 -17.58 9.17
N VAL A 446 -29.93 -18.75 8.51
CA VAL A 446 -31.03 -19.09 7.59
C VAL A 446 -31.47 -20.52 7.86
N GLY A 447 -32.78 -20.74 8.04
CA GLY A 447 -33.34 -22.08 8.29
C GLY A 447 -32.82 -22.79 9.55
N GLY A 448 -32.19 -22.06 10.48
CA GLY A 448 -31.56 -22.59 11.70
C GLY A 448 -30.11 -23.05 11.52
N LEU A 449 -29.50 -22.81 10.36
CA LEU A 449 -28.05 -22.89 10.16
C LEU A 449 -27.43 -21.51 10.42
N ASP A 450 -26.35 -21.49 11.22
CA ASP A 450 -25.53 -20.31 11.44
C ASP A 450 -24.32 -20.36 10.49
N PHE A 451 -23.98 -19.25 9.86
CA PHE A 451 -22.82 -19.15 8.97
C PHE A 451 -22.22 -17.74 9.00
N LEU A 452 -20.95 -17.64 8.62
CA LEU A 452 -20.22 -16.40 8.41
C LEU A 452 -20.15 -16.10 6.92
N LEU A 453 -20.28 -14.83 6.59
CA LEU A 453 -20.01 -14.26 5.29
C LEU A 453 -18.75 -13.41 5.40
N LEU A 454 -17.81 -13.62 4.48
CA LEU A 454 -16.53 -12.90 4.45
C LEU A 454 -16.36 -12.24 3.09
N GLY A 455 -15.94 -10.98 3.09
CA GLY A 455 -15.46 -10.27 1.90
C GLY A 455 -13.96 -10.16 1.98
N SER A 456 -13.27 -10.43 0.87
CA SER A 456 -11.81 -10.43 0.78
C SER A 456 -11.31 -9.59 -0.40
N ASN A 457 -10.00 -9.49 -0.56
CA ASN A 457 -9.32 -8.97 -1.75
C ASN A 457 -9.65 -9.76 -3.04
N MET A 458 -9.86 -11.08 -2.95
CA MET A 458 -10.17 -11.92 -4.12
C MET A 458 -11.67 -12.03 -4.44
N GLY A 459 -12.54 -11.90 -3.43
CA GLY A 459 -13.94 -12.23 -3.61
C GLY A 459 -14.77 -12.38 -2.35
N PHE A 460 -15.73 -13.30 -2.45
CA PHE A 460 -16.72 -13.53 -1.41
C PHE A 460 -16.74 -14.98 -0.95
N HIS A 461 -16.74 -15.18 0.37
CA HIS A 461 -16.68 -16.49 1.00
C HIS A 461 -17.82 -16.72 1.98
N SER A 462 -18.26 -17.98 2.08
CA SER A 462 -19.24 -18.40 3.09
C SER A 462 -18.72 -19.59 3.88
N ILE A 463 -18.87 -19.56 5.21
CA ILE A 463 -18.37 -20.59 6.13
C ILE A 463 -19.47 -21.00 7.11
N ILE A 464 -19.79 -22.29 7.19
CA ILE A 464 -20.79 -22.78 8.15
C ILE A 464 -20.21 -22.78 9.57
N MET A 465 -21.02 -22.36 10.54
CA MET A 465 -20.67 -22.39 11.96
C MET A 465 -21.38 -23.53 12.69
N GLU A 466 -20.65 -24.26 13.53
CA GLU A 466 -21.22 -25.22 14.47
C GLU A 466 -20.90 -24.81 15.91
N ASN A 467 -21.95 -24.60 16.72
CA ASN A 467 -21.81 -24.11 18.11
C ASN A 467 -21.03 -22.79 18.26
N GLY A 468 -21.10 -21.91 17.27
CA GLY A 468 -20.37 -20.63 17.26
C GLY A 468 -18.88 -20.76 16.91
N ILE A 469 -18.47 -21.87 16.29
CA ILE A 469 -17.10 -22.09 15.79
C ILE A 469 -17.18 -22.32 14.26
N PRO A 470 -16.35 -21.65 13.45
CA PRO A 470 -16.31 -21.85 12.00
C PRO A 470 -15.76 -23.23 11.63
N ILE A 471 -16.32 -23.86 10.60
CA ILE A 471 -15.83 -25.12 10.01
C ILE A 471 -15.13 -24.78 8.69
N MET A 472 -13.80 -24.63 8.72
CA MET A 472 -13.02 -24.22 7.54
C MET A 472 -13.17 -25.15 6.34
N GLU A 473 -13.34 -26.47 6.56
CA GLU A 473 -13.61 -27.44 5.48
C GLU A 473 -14.92 -27.19 4.71
N SER A 474 -15.82 -26.35 5.25
CA SER A 474 -17.09 -25.99 4.61
C SER A 474 -17.05 -24.68 3.84
N MET A 475 -15.88 -24.03 3.76
CA MET A 475 -15.70 -22.74 3.09
C MET A 475 -15.96 -22.87 1.59
N THR A 476 -16.77 -21.95 1.06
CA THR A 476 -17.01 -21.80 -0.37
C THR A 476 -16.51 -20.43 -0.83
N THR A 477 -15.69 -20.39 -1.88
CA THR A 477 -15.11 -19.16 -2.45
C THR A 477 -15.76 -18.83 -3.78
N ASN A 478 -16.06 -17.55 -4.01
CA ASN A 478 -16.45 -17.01 -5.32
C ASN A 478 -15.52 -15.83 -5.64
N GLU A 479 -14.72 -15.96 -6.68
CA GLU A 479 -13.80 -14.92 -7.17
C GLU A 479 -14.58 -13.91 -8.03
N ILE A 480 -14.95 -12.79 -7.42
CA ILE A 480 -15.76 -11.73 -8.05
C ILE A 480 -15.12 -10.34 -7.89
N GLY A 481 -13.83 -10.31 -7.54
CA GLY A 481 -13.09 -9.09 -7.19
C GLY A 481 -13.23 -8.71 -5.71
N GLU A 482 -12.49 -7.69 -5.29
CA GLU A 482 -12.45 -7.22 -3.90
C GLU A 482 -13.87 -6.93 -3.37
N ILE A 483 -14.18 -7.36 -2.14
CA ILE A 483 -15.45 -7.05 -1.45
C ILE A 483 -15.13 -6.37 -0.12
N SER A 484 -15.53 -5.11 0.03
CA SER A 484 -15.30 -4.29 1.22
C SER A 484 -16.52 -4.18 2.13
N VAL A 485 -17.74 -4.32 1.60
CA VAL A 485 -18.99 -4.23 2.39
C VAL A 485 -19.93 -5.38 2.10
N ILE A 486 -20.44 -6.02 3.16
CA ILE A 486 -21.47 -7.05 3.10
C ILE A 486 -22.68 -6.57 3.90
N TYR A 487 -23.85 -6.57 3.27
CA TYR A 487 -25.09 -6.19 3.95
C TYR A 487 -26.24 -7.19 3.70
N PRO A 488 -26.75 -7.88 4.74
CA PRO A 488 -27.95 -8.69 4.64
C PRO A 488 -29.22 -7.82 4.57
N ILE A 489 -30.00 -7.94 3.51
CA ILE A 489 -31.24 -7.20 3.32
C ILE A 489 -32.38 -7.82 4.14
N GLU A 490 -33.09 -7.00 4.92
CA GLU A 490 -34.33 -7.41 5.56
C GLU A 490 -35.48 -7.47 4.54
N SER A 491 -35.96 -8.68 4.25
CA SER A 491 -37.12 -8.89 3.39
C SER A 491 -38.16 -9.79 4.06
N GLU A 492 -39.41 -9.73 3.60
CA GLU A 492 -40.46 -10.68 4.04
C GLU A 492 -40.26 -12.10 3.45
N SER A 493 -39.21 -12.33 2.66
CA SER A 493 -38.86 -13.63 2.10
C SER A 493 -38.35 -14.60 3.17
N ILE A 494 -38.42 -15.90 2.88
CA ILE A 494 -37.77 -16.95 3.69
C ILE A 494 -36.27 -17.01 3.37
N ASP A 495 -35.90 -16.60 2.16
CA ASP A 495 -34.52 -16.56 1.68
C ASP A 495 -33.86 -15.24 2.08
N LEU A 496 -32.58 -15.32 2.44
CA LEU A 496 -31.80 -14.14 2.82
C LEU A 496 -31.16 -13.53 1.58
N GLY A 497 -31.54 -12.29 1.25
CA GLY A 497 -30.84 -11.51 0.23
C GLY A 497 -29.65 -10.79 0.83
N VAL A 498 -28.51 -10.79 0.15
CA VAL A 498 -27.28 -10.10 0.57
C VAL A 498 -26.79 -9.23 -0.58
N ILE A 499 -26.41 -8.00 -0.25
CA ILE A 499 -25.69 -7.09 -1.15
C ILE A 499 -24.21 -7.19 -0.79
N LEU A 500 -23.39 -7.36 -1.82
CA LEU A 500 -21.94 -7.35 -1.71
C LEU A 500 -21.45 -6.14 -2.51
N ILE A 501 -20.62 -5.30 -1.91
CA ILE A 501 -20.06 -4.13 -2.58
C ILE A 501 -18.55 -4.18 -2.49
N GLY A 502 -17.94 -3.93 -3.64
CA GLY A 502 -16.50 -3.78 -3.86
C GLY A 502 -16.27 -2.78 -4.98
N GLU A 503 -15.38 -3.13 -5.91
CA GLU A 503 -15.28 -2.42 -7.20
C GLU A 503 -16.62 -2.48 -7.94
N GLU A 504 -17.22 -3.67 -8.00
CA GLU A 504 -18.57 -3.88 -8.52
C GLU A 504 -19.60 -4.09 -7.40
N VAL A 505 -20.88 -3.91 -7.75
CA VAL A 505 -22.01 -4.12 -6.83
C VAL A 505 -22.72 -5.40 -7.20
N TRP A 506 -22.79 -6.35 -6.27
CA TRP A 506 -23.37 -7.67 -6.47
C TRP A 506 -24.54 -7.94 -5.52
N LYS A 507 -25.40 -8.86 -5.94
CA LYS A 507 -26.50 -9.41 -5.13
C LYS A 507 -26.45 -10.92 -5.18
N VAL A 508 -26.63 -11.55 -4.02
CA VAL A 508 -26.74 -13.00 -3.86
C VAL A 508 -27.89 -13.33 -2.91
N THR A 509 -28.50 -14.50 -3.08
CA THR A 509 -29.55 -15.00 -2.19
C THR A 509 -29.17 -16.35 -1.60
N PHE A 510 -29.43 -16.53 -0.31
CA PHE A 510 -29.17 -17.74 0.45
C PHE A 510 -30.46 -18.41 0.88
N SER A 511 -30.53 -19.72 0.67
CA SER A 511 -31.60 -20.58 1.16
C SER A 511 -31.02 -21.79 1.88
N ALA A 512 -31.80 -22.42 2.75
CA ALA A 512 -31.37 -23.59 3.52
C ALA A 512 -32.25 -24.81 3.21
N GLU A 513 -31.64 -25.89 2.72
CA GLU A 513 -32.28 -27.20 2.55
C GLU A 513 -31.46 -28.29 3.25
N GLU A 514 -32.10 -29.16 4.03
CA GLU A 514 -31.50 -30.35 4.67
C GLU A 514 -30.06 -30.17 5.21
N SER A 515 -29.82 -29.09 5.97
CA SER A 515 -28.50 -28.73 6.57
C SER A 515 -27.39 -28.32 5.59
N THR A 516 -27.73 -28.04 4.34
CA THR A 516 -26.85 -27.41 3.35
C THR A 516 -27.28 -25.97 3.08
N LEU A 517 -26.30 -25.07 2.99
CA LEU A 517 -26.49 -23.70 2.55
C LEU A 517 -26.48 -23.70 1.01
N ILE A 518 -27.54 -23.21 0.39
CA ILE A 518 -27.66 -23.10 -1.07
C ILE A 518 -27.52 -21.62 -1.44
N GLN A 519 -26.49 -21.33 -2.21
CA GLN A 519 -26.23 -20.02 -2.79
C GLN A 519 -26.85 -19.93 -4.19
N SER A 520 -27.51 -18.82 -4.51
CA SER A 520 -27.96 -18.52 -5.88
C SER A 520 -26.80 -18.04 -6.76
N GLU A 521 -27.02 -17.96 -8.07
CA GLU A 521 -26.12 -17.21 -8.96
C GLU A 521 -26.01 -15.75 -8.48
N ILE A 522 -24.79 -15.21 -8.58
CA ILE A 522 -24.47 -13.83 -8.20
C ILE A 522 -24.86 -12.92 -9.36
N SER A 523 -25.58 -11.84 -9.08
CA SER A 523 -26.07 -10.90 -10.11
C SER A 523 -25.58 -9.48 -9.84
N ALA A 524 -25.02 -8.81 -10.86
CA ALA A 524 -24.56 -7.42 -10.77
C ALA A 524 -25.72 -6.41 -10.70
N ILE A 525 -25.54 -5.32 -9.94
CA ILE A 525 -26.47 -4.18 -9.83
C ILE A 525 -25.91 -2.98 -10.59
N GLY A 526 -26.25 -2.87 -11.87
CA GLY A 526 -25.68 -1.84 -12.75
C GLY A 526 -26.02 -0.38 -12.37
N SER A 527 -27.18 -0.09 -11.80
CA SER A 527 -27.55 1.31 -11.49
C SER A 527 -26.76 1.92 -10.35
N LEU A 528 -26.55 1.18 -9.26
CA LEU A 528 -25.73 1.66 -8.14
C LEU A 528 -24.26 1.74 -8.56
N PHE A 529 -23.76 0.71 -9.25
CA PHE A 529 -22.40 0.71 -9.81
C PHE A 529 -22.13 1.93 -10.70
N SER A 530 -23.00 2.20 -11.68
CA SER A 530 -22.82 3.35 -12.58
C SER A 530 -22.77 4.70 -11.85
N LEU A 531 -23.50 4.84 -10.75
CA LEU A 531 -23.55 6.06 -9.97
C LEU A 531 -22.30 6.23 -9.10
N LEU A 532 -21.72 5.12 -8.61
CA LEU A 532 -20.46 5.09 -7.87
C LEU A 532 -19.27 5.35 -8.79
N ASP A 533 -19.21 4.68 -9.95
CA ASP A 533 -18.15 4.82 -10.96
C ASP A 533 -18.09 6.24 -11.54
N ASP A 534 -19.25 6.83 -11.87
CA ASP A 534 -19.36 8.23 -12.34
C ASP A 534 -18.76 9.24 -11.34
N ALA A 535 -18.83 8.92 -10.04
CA ALA A 535 -18.31 9.76 -8.96
C ALA A 535 -16.94 9.32 -8.44
N LYS A 536 -16.41 8.16 -8.89
CA LYS A 536 -15.26 7.46 -8.31
C LYS A 536 -15.36 7.33 -6.78
N ALA A 537 -16.53 6.93 -6.29
CA ALA A 537 -16.84 6.88 -4.87
C ALA A 537 -16.78 5.44 -4.32
N THR A 538 -16.16 5.28 -3.15
CA THR A 538 -16.10 3.98 -2.43
C THR A 538 -17.18 3.91 -1.35
N VAL A 539 -17.86 2.76 -1.25
CA VAL A 539 -18.89 2.55 -0.23
C VAL A 539 -18.24 2.13 1.08
N LYS A 540 -18.61 2.78 2.18
CA LYS A 540 -18.10 2.48 3.53
C LYS A 540 -19.13 1.75 4.40
N SER A 541 -20.41 2.10 4.26
CA SER A 541 -21.48 1.50 5.08
C SER A 541 -22.82 1.49 4.36
N ILE A 542 -23.65 0.49 4.66
CA ILE A 542 -25.00 0.34 4.11
C ILE A 542 -25.95 -0.01 5.24
N SER A 543 -27.15 0.56 5.22
CA SER A 543 -28.22 0.15 6.12
C SER A 543 -29.61 0.35 5.50
N GLN A 544 -30.58 -0.39 6.02
CA GLN A 544 -31.97 -0.31 5.60
C GLN A 544 -32.84 0.25 6.73
N ALA A 545 -33.58 1.33 6.45
CA ALA A 545 -34.42 2.01 7.43
C ALA A 545 -35.90 2.01 7.03
N LYS A 546 -36.81 1.78 8.00
CA LYS A 546 -38.25 1.78 7.78
C LYS A 546 -38.83 3.19 8.01
N ILE A 547 -39.66 3.64 7.06
CA ILE A 547 -40.39 4.90 7.15
C ILE A 547 -41.88 4.60 7.30
N PHE A 548 -42.55 5.22 8.28
CA PHE A 548 -43.96 5.00 8.55
C PHE A 548 -44.83 5.21 7.29
N GLY A 549 -45.47 4.12 6.84
CA GLY A 549 -46.39 4.14 5.69
C GLY A 549 -45.72 4.17 4.31
N ARG A 550 -44.43 3.86 4.20
CA ARG A 550 -43.69 3.72 2.94
C ARG A 550 -42.91 2.39 2.89
N THR A 551 -42.36 2.07 1.73
CA THR A 551 -41.36 1.01 1.61
C THR A 551 -40.08 1.42 2.35
N PRO A 552 -39.35 0.47 2.95
CA PRO A 552 -38.01 0.71 3.47
C PRO A 552 -37.11 1.39 2.42
N ILE A 553 -36.16 2.16 2.91
CA ILE A 553 -35.15 2.84 2.09
C ILE A 553 -33.77 2.29 2.46
N LEU A 554 -32.97 1.99 1.44
CA LEU A 554 -31.57 1.65 1.60
C LEU A 554 -30.76 2.96 1.61
N LEU A 555 -29.92 3.13 2.61
CA LEU A 555 -28.98 4.22 2.74
C LEU A 555 -27.58 3.66 2.52
N VAL A 556 -26.81 4.30 1.64
CA VAL A 556 -25.45 3.88 1.27
C VAL A 556 -24.53 5.08 1.53
N GLY A 557 -23.66 4.95 2.52
CA GLY A 557 -22.66 5.93 2.89
C GLY A 557 -21.36 5.68 2.12
N THR A 558 -20.79 6.74 1.56
CA THR A 558 -19.57 6.71 0.75
C THR A 558 -18.56 7.74 1.26
N ASP A 559 -17.33 7.65 0.77
CA ASP A 559 -16.31 8.71 0.90
C ASP A 559 -16.75 10.04 0.26
N PHE A 560 -17.54 9.98 -0.81
CA PHE A 560 -18.01 11.16 -1.55
C PHE A 560 -19.33 11.78 -1.04
N GLY A 561 -20.18 11.05 -0.30
CA GLY A 561 -21.50 11.51 0.12
C GLY A 561 -22.46 10.42 0.59
N LEU A 562 -23.75 10.74 0.60
CA LEU A 562 -24.83 9.81 1.00
C LEU A 562 -25.77 9.52 -0.17
N ILE A 563 -25.99 8.25 -0.47
CA ILE A 563 -26.96 7.78 -1.46
C ILE A 563 -28.17 7.20 -0.74
N ALA A 564 -29.36 7.46 -1.29
CA ALA A 564 -30.59 6.83 -0.85
C ALA A 564 -31.23 6.07 -2.01
N TRP A 565 -31.83 4.92 -1.69
CA TRP A 565 -32.45 4.04 -2.69
C TRP A 565 -33.72 3.40 -2.16
N ASN A 566 -34.84 3.64 -2.85
CA ASN A 566 -36.11 2.99 -2.53
C ASN A 566 -36.11 1.56 -3.08
N SER A 567 -35.59 0.60 -2.32
CA SER A 567 -35.59 -0.82 -2.69
C SER A 567 -35.79 -1.71 -1.46
N THR A 568 -36.53 -2.81 -1.64
CA THR A 568 -36.78 -3.83 -0.60
C THR A 568 -35.93 -5.07 -0.73
N ASP A 569 -35.38 -5.30 -1.92
CA ASP A 569 -34.61 -6.49 -2.25
C ASP A 569 -33.35 -6.14 -3.07
N GLY A 570 -32.98 -4.87 -3.18
CA GLY A 570 -31.88 -4.43 -4.05
C GLY A 570 -32.21 -4.55 -5.55
N SER A 571 -33.50 -4.51 -5.92
CA SER A 571 -33.94 -4.39 -7.31
C SER A 571 -34.41 -2.97 -7.66
N GLU A 572 -34.41 -2.65 -8.95
CA GLU A 572 -34.89 -1.37 -9.49
C GLU A 572 -36.41 -1.29 -9.67
N ASP A 573 -37.16 -2.30 -9.21
CA ASP A 573 -38.61 -2.39 -9.45
C ASP A 573 -39.39 -1.21 -8.85
N ILE A 574 -38.87 -0.60 -7.78
CA ILE A 574 -39.51 0.46 -7.03
C ILE A 574 -38.93 1.85 -7.36
N GLY A 575 -37.63 1.93 -7.65
CA GLY A 575 -36.93 3.18 -8.01
C GLY A 575 -35.43 2.98 -8.20
N SER A 576 -34.76 4.00 -8.74
CA SER A 576 -33.29 4.02 -8.92
C SER A 576 -32.60 4.74 -7.74
N PRO A 577 -31.33 4.45 -7.44
CA PRO A 577 -30.56 5.16 -6.41
C PRO A 577 -30.33 6.63 -6.78
N TRP A 578 -30.19 7.52 -5.78
CA TRP A 578 -29.86 8.94 -5.98
C TRP A 578 -29.02 9.51 -4.84
N TRP A 579 -28.16 10.50 -5.15
CA TRP A 579 -27.42 11.28 -4.15
C TRP A 579 -28.34 12.17 -3.31
N VAL A 580 -28.27 12.03 -1.98
CA VAL A 580 -28.89 12.94 -1.02
C VAL A 580 -28.06 14.23 -0.93
N PHE A 581 -26.74 14.05 -0.71
CA PHE A 581 -25.72 15.08 -0.77
C PHE A 581 -24.40 14.47 -1.25
N THR A 582 -23.45 15.34 -1.61
CA THR A 582 -22.13 15.04 -2.17
C THR A 582 -21.09 15.98 -1.55
N SER A 583 -19.81 15.72 -1.75
CA SER A 583 -18.70 16.61 -1.39
C SER A 583 -18.89 18.08 -1.77
N ASN A 584 -19.65 18.36 -2.84
CA ASN A 584 -19.90 19.73 -3.31
C ASN A 584 -20.97 20.50 -2.51
N ASN A 585 -21.83 19.81 -1.76
CA ASN A 585 -22.97 20.42 -1.06
C ASN A 585 -23.25 19.86 0.34
N ALA A 586 -22.35 19.05 0.88
CA ALA A 586 -22.49 18.43 2.21
C ALA A 586 -22.71 19.47 3.32
N ASP A 587 -22.04 20.62 3.26
CA ASP A 587 -22.20 21.74 4.21
C ASP A 587 -23.65 22.26 4.35
N GLU A 588 -24.53 21.99 3.37
CA GLU A 588 -25.94 22.36 3.45
C GLU A 588 -26.81 21.37 4.26
N PHE A 589 -26.27 20.20 4.59
CA PHE A 589 -26.97 19.08 5.21
C PHE A 589 -26.34 18.66 6.55
N VAL A 590 -25.01 18.72 6.65
CA VAL A 590 -24.24 18.26 7.80
C VAL A 590 -23.30 19.37 8.27
N ASN A 591 -22.78 19.26 9.50
CA ASN A 591 -21.80 20.23 9.98
C ASN A 591 -20.44 19.99 9.30
N PRO A 592 -19.73 21.08 8.92
CA PRO A 592 -18.41 20.96 8.35
C PRO A 592 -17.43 20.42 9.37
N ASP A 593 -16.56 19.52 8.93
CA ASP A 593 -15.33 19.23 9.62
C ASP A 593 -14.47 20.52 9.62
N ILE A 594 -14.07 20.93 10.82
CA ILE A 594 -13.37 22.20 11.06
C ILE A 594 -11.90 22.08 10.65
N LEU A 595 -11.33 20.87 10.65
CA LEU A 595 -9.95 20.59 10.31
C LEU A 595 -9.80 20.29 8.82
N ASP A 596 -10.58 19.33 8.29
CA ASP A 596 -10.56 18.99 6.87
C ASP A 596 -11.96 19.04 6.24
N SER A 597 -12.20 20.14 5.53
CA SER A 597 -13.43 20.32 4.75
C SER A 597 -13.74 19.18 3.76
N ARG A 598 -12.73 18.41 3.30
CA ARG A 598 -12.93 17.27 2.40
C ARG A 598 -13.65 16.11 3.09
N ASN A 599 -13.41 15.91 4.38
CA ASN A 599 -14.01 14.82 5.16
C ASN A 599 -15.45 15.11 5.60
N THR A 600 -15.93 16.34 5.39
CA THR A 600 -17.32 16.73 5.72
C THR A 600 -18.37 15.85 5.05
N ALA A 601 -18.11 15.38 3.83
CA ALA A 601 -19.06 14.56 3.08
C ALA A 601 -18.92 13.05 3.31
N VAL A 602 -17.86 12.63 3.99
CA VAL A 602 -17.55 11.22 4.22
C VAL A 602 -18.54 10.65 5.24
N VAL A 603 -19.23 9.58 4.85
CA VAL A 603 -20.13 8.82 5.73
C VAL A 603 -19.49 7.48 6.04
N ASN A 604 -18.81 7.39 7.17
CA ASN A 604 -18.07 6.19 7.57
C ASN A 604 -19.00 5.04 7.98
N THR A 605 -20.04 5.33 8.77
CA THR A 605 -20.92 4.30 9.35
C THR A 605 -22.36 4.76 9.44
N ILE A 606 -23.29 3.82 9.27
CA ILE A 606 -24.73 4.05 9.38
C ILE A 606 -25.34 2.97 10.25
N VAL A 607 -25.96 3.38 11.36
CA VAL A 607 -26.65 2.47 12.29
C VAL A 607 -28.12 2.83 12.37
N VAL A 608 -29.00 1.83 12.30
CA VAL A 608 -30.45 2.00 12.35
C VAL A 608 -30.97 1.45 13.67
N GLU A 609 -31.70 2.28 14.41
CA GLU A 609 -32.37 1.91 15.65
C GLU A 609 -33.87 1.69 15.39
N GLU A 610 -34.36 0.47 15.64
CA GLU A 610 -35.76 0.12 15.40
C GLU A 610 -36.70 0.83 16.39
N SER A 611 -37.59 1.69 15.88
CA SER A 611 -38.52 2.41 16.74
C SER A 611 -39.87 1.68 16.85
N ASN A 612 -40.35 1.53 18.08
CA ASN A 612 -41.72 1.07 18.35
C ASN A 612 -42.81 2.07 17.92
N SER A 613 -42.43 3.31 17.57
CA SER A 613 -43.35 4.43 17.32
C SER A 613 -43.74 4.60 15.84
N GLY A 614 -43.02 3.98 14.91
CA GLY A 614 -43.45 3.77 13.52
C GLY A 614 -42.43 4.04 12.42
N SER A 615 -41.49 4.98 12.62
CA SER A 615 -40.35 5.24 11.72
C SER A 615 -39.07 5.01 12.50
N ASP A 616 -38.08 4.38 11.89
CA ASP A 616 -36.79 4.11 12.54
C ASP A 616 -35.97 5.40 12.69
N ASP A 617 -35.08 5.41 13.69
CA ASP A 617 -34.09 6.48 13.88
C ASP A 617 -32.76 6.03 13.27
N VAL A 618 -32.11 6.89 12.49
CA VAL A 618 -30.85 6.54 11.81
C VAL A 618 -29.72 7.42 12.30
N TRP A 619 -28.64 6.80 12.72
CA TRP A 619 -27.40 7.44 13.14
C TRP A 619 -26.38 7.40 12.00
N LEU A 620 -25.72 8.52 11.74
CA LEU A 620 -24.64 8.68 10.77
C LEU A 620 -23.36 9.06 11.50
N GLY A 621 -22.32 8.23 11.34
CA GLY A 621 -20.95 8.56 11.73
C GLY A 621 -20.24 9.18 10.54
N MET A 622 -19.73 10.38 10.71
CA MET A 622 -19.12 11.20 9.67
C MET A 622 -17.83 11.84 10.20
N GLY A 623 -16.98 12.37 9.33
CA GLY A 623 -15.77 13.13 9.72
C GLY A 623 -16.07 14.33 10.63
N GLY A 624 -17.22 14.97 10.42
CA GLY A 624 -17.71 16.11 11.22
C GLY A 624 -18.50 15.72 12.48
N GLY A 625 -18.39 14.50 12.99
CA GLY A 625 -19.08 14.02 14.20
C GLY A 625 -20.36 13.21 13.94
N LEU A 626 -21.06 12.88 15.03
CA LEU A 626 -22.29 12.10 14.99
C LEU A 626 -23.48 12.96 14.52
N HIS A 627 -24.28 12.42 13.61
CA HIS A 627 -25.52 13.02 13.13
C HIS A 627 -26.69 12.04 13.24
N GLN A 628 -27.90 12.56 13.42
CA GLN A 628 -29.14 11.78 13.49
C GLN A 628 -30.09 12.21 12.38
N ILE A 629 -30.66 11.24 11.65
CA ILE A 629 -31.70 11.46 10.66
C ILE A 629 -33.09 11.20 11.26
N THR A 630 -33.94 12.22 11.24
CA THR A 630 -35.38 12.06 11.49
C THR A 630 -36.09 11.58 10.21
N MET A 631 -36.36 10.28 10.13
CA MET A 631 -36.88 9.63 8.91
C MET A 631 -38.25 10.16 8.43
N ASP A 632 -39.08 10.69 9.34
CA ASP A 632 -40.36 11.33 8.99
C ASP A 632 -40.19 12.58 8.10
N LEU A 633 -39.08 13.31 8.27
CA LEU A 633 -38.78 14.54 7.54
C LEU A 633 -37.91 14.29 6.31
N PHE A 634 -37.15 13.20 6.28
CA PHE A 634 -36.09 12.90 5.29
C PHE A 634 -36.50 13.16 3.83
N ILE A 635 -37.66 12.67 3.40
CA ILE A 635 -38.10 12.85 2.00
C ILE A 635 -38.71 14.24 1.74
N SER A 636 -39.29 14.87 2.77
CA SER A 636 -40.01 16.14 2.60
C SER A 636 -39.10 17.36 2.74
N GLN A 637 -38.12 17.29 3.63
CA GLN A 637 -37.22 18.35 4.05
C GLN A 637 -35.85 17.73 4.43
N PRO A 638 -35.08 17.21 3.45
CA PRO A 638 -33.86 16.45 3.73
C PRO A 638 -32.81 17.27 4.52
N ARG A 639 -32.68 18.58 4.22
CA ARG A 639 -31.74 19.47 4.93
C ARG A 639 -32.07 19.69 6.41
N GLU A 640 -33.35 19.68 6.78
CA GLU A 640 -33.77 19.85 8.18
C GLU A 640 -33.94 18.50 8.90
N SER A 641 -33.80 17.39 8.16
CA SER A 641 -33.99 16.06 8.72
C SER A 641 -32.74 15.51 9.41
N ILE A 642 -31.57 16.07 9.08
CA ILE A 642 -30.28 15.68 9.67
C ILE A 642 -29.92 16.71 10.74
N SER A 643 -29.66 16.25 11.96
CA SER A 643 -29.33 17.09 13.12
C SER A 643 -28.07 16.56 13.81
N ASN A 644 -27.32 17.46 14.45
CA ASN A 644 -26.14 17.13 15.25
C ASN A 644 -26.18 17.76 16.67
N GLU A 645 -27.36 18.23 17.11
CA GLU A 645 -27.47 19.05 18.33
C GLU A 645 -26.86 18.34 19.56
N ARG A 646 -25.75 18.90 20.09
CA ARG A 646 -24.95 18.37 21.22
C ARG A 646 -24.31 17.01 20.98
N MET A 647 -24.00 16.69 19.73
CA MET A 647 -23.36 15.44 19.31
C MET A 647 -21.90 15.64 18.85
N LEU A 648 -21.28 16.77 19.21
CA LEU A 648 -19.88 17.09 18.92
C LEU A 648 -19.06 17.00 20.20
N ASN A 649 -17.91 16.33 20.11
CA ASN A 649 -16.89 16.38 21.14
C ASN A 649 -16.03 17.64 20.93
N LEU A 650 -16.14 18.61 21.83
CA LEU A 650 -15.38 19.87 21.74
C LEU A 650 -13.94 19.72 22.21
N ASP A 651 -13.68 18.78 23.13
CA ASP A 651 -12.37 18.59 23.72
C ASP A 651 -11.47 17.83 22.73
N GLY A 652 -12.02 16.82 22.03
CA GLY A 652 -11.32 16.05 20.98
C GLY A 652 -11.43 16.63 19.56
N LEU A 653 -11.56 17.95 19.41
CA LEU A 653 -11.66 18.59 18.09
C LEU A 653 -10.39 18.41 17.26
N LEU A 654 -9.23 18.47 17.92
CA LEU A 654 -7.90 18.42 17.28
C LEU A 654 -7.36 17.01 17.15
N SER A 655 -7.77 16.10 18.03
CA SER A 655 -7.27 14.73 18.11
C SER A 655 -7.94 13.78 17.09
N GLY A 656 -9.06 14.19 16.48
CA GLY A 656 -9.79 13.35 15.52
C GLY A 656 -10.94 12.54 16.14
N SER A 657 -11.29 12.80 17.41
CA SER A 657 -12.43 12.18 18.09
C SER A 657 -13.77 12.33 17.35
N ASN A 658 -13.91 13.33 16.48
CA ASN A 658 -15.13 13.55 15.71
C ASN A 658 -15.17 12.78 14.38
N ASP A 659 -14.09 12.13 13.92
CA ASP A 659 -14.15 11.19 12.80
C ASP A 659 -14.76 9.86 13.25
N VAL A 660 -16.09 9.81 13.32
CA VAL A 660 -16.83 8.67 13.90
C VAL A 660 -16.89 7.53 12.89
N ARG A 661 -16.36 6.35 13.26
CA ARG A 661 -16.31 5.13 12.43
C ARG A 661 -17.15 3.98 12.98
N ALA A 662 -17.43 3.95 14.28
CA ALA A 662 -18.31 2.96 14.90
C ALA A 662 -19.35 3.63 15.81
N ILE A 663 -20.57 3.10 15.83
CA ILE A 663 -21.66 3.59 16.68
C ILE A 663 -22.32 2.40 17.37
N LEU A 664 -22.43 2.46 18.70
CA LEU A 664 -23.11 1.47 19.51
C LEU A 664 -24.16 2.16 20.40
N PRO A 665 -25.44 2.20 19.97
CA PRO A 665 -26.52 2.72 20.79
C PRO A 665 -26.86 1.73 21.91
N LEU A 666 -26.93 2.20 23.15
CA LEU A 666 -27.32 1.46 24.35
C LEU A 666 -28.46 2.20 25.08
N ASP A 667 -29.15 1.54 26.01
CA ASP A 667 -30.23 2.16 26.79
C ASP A 667 -29.70 3.35 27.63
N GLY A 668 -29.96 4.57 27.18
CA GLY A 668 -29.59 5.84 27.83
C GLY A 668 -28.19 6.34 27.52
N THR A 669 -27.43 5.69 26.64
CA THR A 669 -26.03 6.06 26.32
C THR A 669 -25.67 5.62 24.91
N ILE A 670 -24.98 6.46 24.16
CA ILE A 670 -24.44 6.12 22.84
C ILE A 670 -22.92 6.09 22.94
N VAL A 671 -22.32 4.97 22.59
CA VAL A 671 -20.86 4.80 22.57
C VAL A 671 -20.38 4.92 21.13
N LEU A 672 -19.37 5.76 20.93
CA LEU A 672 -18.82 6.11 19.63
C LEU A 672 -17.37 5.64 19.58
N GLY A 673 -17.00 5.04 18.45
CA GLY A 673 -15.63 4.75 18.08
C GLY A 673 -15.20 5.73 17.01
N SER A 674 -14.04 6.34 17.20
CA SER A 674 -13.48 7.36 16.33
C SER A 674 -12.04 7.02 15.94
N MET A 675 -11.41 7.89 15.17
CA MET A 675 -10.00 7.78 14.82
C MET A 675 -9.06 7.83 16.03
N ASP A 676 -9.42 8.62 17.03
CA ASP A 676 -8.63 8.90 18.25
C ASP A 676 -8.91 7.90 19.38
N GLY A 677 -10.10 7.31 19.38
CA GLY A 677 -10.53 6.39 20.44
C GLY A 677 -12.03 6.31 20.64
N THR A 678 -12.44 5.84 21.82
CA THR A 678 -13.86 5.76 22.21
C THR A 678 -14.30 6.93 23.06
N TRP A 679 -15.53 7.42 22.84
CA TRP A 679 -16.20 8.35 23.74
C TRP A 679 -17.72 8.15 23.73
N CYS A 680 -18.41 8.67 24.75
CA CYS A 680 -19.80 8.36 25.09
C CYS A 680 -20.66 9.63 25.19
N LEU A 681 -21.89 9.52 24.69
CA LEU A 681 -22.94 10.53 24.81
C LEU A 681 -24.04 10.05 25.77
N GLU A 682 -24.49 10.93 26.66
CA GLU A 682 -25.64 10.65 27.53
C GLU A 682 -26.95 10.98 26.80
N GLY A 683 -27.81 9.99 26.59
CA GLY A 683 -29.09 10.13 25.89
C GLY A 683 -29.40 8.97 24.93
N ASP A 684 -30.53 9.10 24.24
CA ASP A 684 -31.06 8.13 23.27
C ASP A 684 -31.52 8.88 21.99
N SER A 685 -32.16 8.18 21.05
CA SER A 685 -32.77 8.79 19.85
C SER A 685 -33.79 9.90 20.14
N ASP A 686 -34.39 9.91 21.33
CA ASP A 686 -35.30 10.96 21.81
C ASP A 686 -34.59 12.30 22.14
N GLY A 687 -33.25 12.29 22.31
CA GLY A 687 -32.43 13.48 22.47
C GLY A 687 -31.18 13.28 23.34
N ILE A 688 -30.12 14.00 22.99
CA ILE A 688 -28.80 13.96 23.63
C ILE A 688 -28.64 15.09 24.66
N LEU A 689 -28.10 14.74 25.84
CA LEU A 689 -27.82 15.70 26.92
C LEU A 689 -26.44 16.35 26.74
N GLY A 690 -25.42 15.56 26.38
CA GLY A 690 -24.04 15.98 26.14
C GLY A 690 -23.05 14.80 26.28
N THR A 691 -21.75 15.10 26.29
CA THR A 691 -20.68 14.13 26.56
C THR A 691 -20.69 13.65 28.01
N MET A 692 -20.36 12.38 28.22
CA MET A 692 -20.26 11.79 29.54
C MET A 692 -18.92 12.14 30.21
N LEU A 693 -18.96 12.72 31.41
CA LEU A 693 -17.76 13.23 32.10
C LEU A 693 -16.89 12.15 32.79
N ASN A 694 -17.46 10.98 33.12
CA ASN A 694 -16.76 9.89 33.83
C ASN A 694 -16.81 8.62 32.98
N GLN A 695 -16.24 8.67 31.77
CA GLN A 695 -16.12 7.50 30.90
C GLN A 695 -14.72 6.87 31.00
N THR A 696 -14.59 5.63 30.53
CA THR A 696 -13.28 5.02 30.30
C THR A 696 -13.01 5.16 28.81
N ASP A 697 -11.94 5.85 28.46
CA ASP A 697 -11.52 6.03 27.08
C ASP A 697 -10.63 4.86 26.66
N ILE A 698 -10.80 4.40 25.43
CA ILE A 698 -9.90 3.45 24.77
C ILE A 698 -9.27 4.24 23.62
N PRO A 699 -7.96 4.50 23.66
CA PRO A 699 -7.28 5.21 22.57
C PRO A 699 -7.10 4.30 21.34
N GLY A 700 -6.88 4.94 20.18
CA GLY A 700 -6.58 4.30 18.90
C GLY A 700 -7.76 4.27 17.92
N LEU A 701 -7.50 3.76 16.71
CA LEU A 701 -8.48 3.74 15.62
C LEU A 701 -9.58 2.69 15.86
N VAL A 702 -10.73 3.12 16.37
CA VAL A 702 -11.84 2.23 16.69
C VAL A 702 -12.81 2.09 15.51
N THR A 703 -12.73 0.96 14.80
CA THR A 703 -13.56 0.66 13.63
C THR A 703 -14.82 -0.15 13.97
N THR A 704 -14.81 -0.89 15.08
CA THR A 704 -15.91 -1.77 15.45
C THR A 704 -16.15 -1.79 16.96
N LEU A 705 -17.42 -1.87 17.35
CA LEU A 705 -17.86 -1.89 18.74
C LEU A 705 -18.92 -2.96 18.94
N THR A 706 -18.82 -3.69 20.05
CA THR A 706 -19.86 -4.64 20.47
C THR A 706 -20.07 -4.62 21.98
N SER A 707 -21.25 -5.05 22.42
CA SER A 707 -21.55 -5.20 23.84
C SER A 707 -21.72 -6.68 24.20
N LEU A 708 -21.32 -7.06 25.42
CA LEU A 708 -21.44 -8.42 25.94
C LEU A 708 -21.87 -8.37 27.41
N GLN A 709 -22.96 -9.07 27.75
CA GLN A 709 -23.49 -9.07 29.11
C GLN A 709 -22.99 -10.28 29.89
N LYS A 710 -22.48 -10.06 31.11
CA LYS A 710 -22.10 -11.13 32.01
C LYS A 710 -22.47 -10.83 33.45
N ASP A 711 -23.09 -11.79 34.13
CA ASP A 711 -23.49 -11.70 35.54
C ASP A 711 -24.34 -10.45 35.90
N GLY A 712 -24.93 -9.79 34.91
CA GLY A 712 -25.72 -8.55 35.05
C GLY A 712 -24.94 -7.25 34.83
N GLU A 713 -23.63 -7.33 34.57
CA GLU A 713 -22.77 -6.22 34.17
C GLU A 713 -22.63 -6.18 32.64
N MET A 714 -22.54 -4.97 32.07
CA MET A 714 -22.42 -4.76 30.64
C MET A 714 -20.98 -4.36 30.32
N TRP A 715 -20.36 -5.15 29.45
CA TRP A 715 -19.01 -4.90 28.94
C TRP A 715 -19.09 -4.44 27.49
N ILE A 716 -18.28 -3.44 27.15
CA ILE A 716 -18.10 -2.98 25.78
C ILE A 716 -16.74 -3.48 25.32
N PHE A 717 -16.68 -3.96 24.09
CA PHE A 717 -15.45 -4.34 23.42
C PHE A 717 -15.29 -3.50 22.16
N ALA A 718 -14.13 -2.88 22.03
CA ALA A 718 -13.69 -2.11 20.87
C ALA A 718 -12.63 -2.91 20.11
N GLY A 719 -12.78 -2.96 18.79
CA GLY A 719 -11.73 -3.41 17.89
C GLY A 719 -10.92 -2.20 17.45
N ILE A 720 -9.66 -2.19 17.85
CA ILE A 720 -8.67 -1.22 17.40
C ILE A 720 -8.08 -1.80 16.13
N SER A 721 -8.36 -1.14 15.01
CA SER A 721 -7.79 -1.48 13.73
C SER A 721 -6.42 -0.84 13.61
N PRO A 722 -5.45 -1.46 12.92
CA PRO A 722 -4.26 -0.76 12.46
C PRO A 722 -4.66 0.37 11.53
N GLY A 723 -3.81 1.40 11.44
CA GLY A 723 -3.90 2.42 10.40
C GLY A 723 -3.36 1.86 9.09
N ARG A 724 -2.31 2.50 8.57
CA ARG A 724 -1.53 1.95 7.45
C ARG A 724 -0.58 0.86 7.93
N PHE A 725 -0.07 0.99 9.16
CA PHE A 725 0.92 0.10 9.76
C PHE A 725 0.35 -0.55 11.05
N MET A 726 0.93 -1.66 11.47
CA MET A 726 0.50 -2.44 12.63
C MET A 726 1.00 -1.84 13.94
N ASN A 727 2.07 -1.03 13.90
CA ASN A 727 2.67 -0.34 15.04
C ASN A 727 2.94 -1.31 16.21
N ILE A 728 3.39 -2.54 15.91
CA ILE A 728 3.76 -3.54 16.94
C ILE A 728 5.17 -3.30 17.44
N ALA A 729 6.10 -3.05 16.51
CA ALA A 729 7.44 -2.57 16.80
C ALA A 729 7.50 -1.06 16.48
N PRO A 730 8.07 -0.23 17.36
CA PRO A 730 8.32 1.16 17.05
C PRO A 730 9.49 1.28 16.07
N MET A 731 9.47 2.30 15.21
CA MET A 731 10.53 2.56 14.24
C MET A 731 11.80 3.09 14.95
N ASP A 732 12.98 2.64 14.57
CA ASP A 732 14.27 3.12 15.10
C ASP A 732 15.20 3.55 13.96
N PRO A 733 15.44 4.86 13.75
CA PRO A 733 16.33 5.42 12.72
C PRO A 733 17.77 4.93 12.70
N HIS A 734 18.19 4.23 13.75
CA HIS A 734 19.53 3.65 13.82
C HIS A 734 19.53 2.12 13.63
N SER A 735 18.38 1.53 13.30
CA SER A 735 18.18 0.09 13.18
C SER A 735 17.62 -0.30 11.82
N HIS A 736 18.47 -0.95 11.02
CA HIS A 736 18.15 -1.42 9.66
C HIS A 736 16.93 -2.34 9.51
N ASP A 737 16.34 -2.80 10.62
CA ASP A 737 15.31 -3.84 10.72
C ASP A 737 14.70 -3.64 12.11
N SER A 738 13.69 -2.76 12.18
CA SER A 738 13.10 -2.28 13.44
C SER A 738 12.29 -3.37 14.15
N ASP A 739 11.60 -4.22 13.39
CA ASP A 739 10.78 -5.30 13.95
C ASP A 739 11.51 -6.64 14.14
N LEU A 740 12.74 -6.75 13.62
CA LEU A 740 13.68 -7.87 13.76
C LEU A 740 13.24 -9.16 13.09
N ASP A 741 12.48 -9.08 12.01
CA ASP A 741 12.02 -10.23 11.24
C ASP A 741 13.06 -10.71 10.18
N GLY A 742 14.02 -9.84 9.88
CA GLY A 742 15.15 -10.09 9.00
C GLY A 742 15.01 -9.53 7.58
N MET A 743 13.97 -8.74 7.31
CA MET A 743 13.83 -7.81 6.20
C MET A 743 14.23 -6.39 6.65
N PRO A 744 14.77 -5.53 5.77
CA PRO A 744 15.06 -4.14 6.13
C PRO A 744 13.87 -3.21 5.99
N ASP A 745 13.75 -2.20 6.87
CA ASP A 745 12.59 -1.30 6.91
C ASP A 745 12.39 -0.57 5.57
N GLY A 746 13.47 -0.06 4.98
CA GLY A 746 13.45 0.57 3.66
C GLY A 746 13.04 -0.37 2.50
N TRP A 747 13.35 -1.67 2.58
CA TRP A 747 12.88 -2.66 1.59
C TRP A 747 11.38 -2.90 1.76
N GLU A 748 10.94 -3.10 3.00
CA GLU A 748 9.54 -3.33 3.32
C GLU A 748 8.67 -2.15 2.89
N PHE A 749 9.09 -0.93 3.23
CA PHE A 749 8.39 0.28 2.85
C PHE A 749 8.29 0.46 1.32
N ALA A 750 9.37 0.17 0.58
CA ALA A 750 9.41 0.26 -0.88
C ALA A 750 8.45 -0.74 -1.55
N TYR A 751 8.36 -1.97 -1.03
CA TYR A 751 7.46 -3.00 -1.52
C TYR A 751 6.08 -3.00 -0.83
N GLY A 752 5.78 -2.01 0.01
CA GLY A 752 4.46 -1.86 0.63
C GLY A 752 4.12 -2.92 1.69
N LEU A 753 5.15 -3.54 2.25
CA LEU A 753 5.11 -4.34 3.47
C LEU A 753 5.13 -3.41 4.70
N ASP A 754 5.04 -4.01 5.89
CA ASP A 754 4.87 -3.27 7.14
C ASP A 754 6.10 -3.43 8.04
N PRO A 755 7.01 -2.45 8.08
CA PRO A 755 8.26 -2.53 8.86
C PRO A 755 8.05 -2.51 10.38
N THR A 756 6.79 -2.50 10.82
CA THR A 756 6.40 -2.60 12.23
C THR A 756 5.73 -3.94 12.57
N ASP A 757 5.51 -4.84 11.60
CA ASP A 757 4.82 -6.13 11.78
C ASP A 757 5.73 -7.36 11.58
N PRO A 758 6.31 -7.91 12.67
CA PRO A 758 7.32 -8.97 12.58
C PRO A 758 6.77 -10.34 12.16
N PHE A 759 5.49 -10.40 11.77
CA PHE A 759 4.84 -11.60 11.25
C PHE A 759 4.75 -11.60 9.73
N ASP A 760 4.91 -10.45 9.06
CA ASP A 760 4.71 -10.32 7.63
C ASP A 760 5.83 -10.97 6.80
N GLY A 761 7.09 -11.04 7.27
CA GLY A 761 8.17 -11.75 6.57
C GLY A 761 7.93 -13.25 6.43
N SER A 762 7.04 -13.84 7.24
CA SER A 762 6.62 -15.24 7.11
C SER A 762 5.35 -15.45 6.27
N ARG A 763 4.70 -14.37 5.85
CA ARG A 763 3.54 -14.38 4.96
C ARG A 763 4.01 -14.45 3.51
N ASP A 764 3.06 -14.74 2.64
CA ASP A 764 3.18 -14.92 1.20
C ASP A 764 1.94 -14.21 0.63
N ASN A 765 2.15 -12.96 0.21
CA ASN A 765 1.08 -11.97 -0.02
C ASN A 765 0.43 -12.12 -1.39
N ASP A 766 1.17 -12.58 -2.39
CA ASP A 766 0.72 -12.83 -3.74
C ASP A 766 0.35 -14.30 -4.00
N ALA A 767 0.62 -15.20 -3.04
CA ALA A 767 0.26 -16.61 -3.06
C ALA A 767 0.85 -17.40 -4.23
N ASP A 768 2.06 -17.02 -4.62
CA ASP A 768 2.75 -17.51 -5.81
C ASP A 768 3.56 -18.81 -5.55
N GLY A 769 3.61 -19.23 -4.29
CA GLY A 769 4.23 -20.49 -3.85
C GLY A 769 3.61 -21.75 -4.46
N VAL A 770 4.32 -22.87 -4.33
CA VAL A 770 3.95 -24.14 -4.99
C VAL A 770 3.15 -25.06 -4.06
N SER A 771 1.94 -25.43 -4.47
CA SER A 771 1.10 -26.43 -3.79
C SER A 771 1.15 -27.80 -4.47
N ILE A 772 1.55 -28.84 -3.72
CA ILE A 772 1.64 -30.23 -4.21
C ILE A 772 0.56 -31.07 -3.50
N GLY A 773 -0.63 -31.21 -4.10
CA GLY A 773 -1.76 -31.90 -3.47
C GLY A 773 -2.68 -32.70 -4.41
N LEU A 774 -2.69 -34.03 -4.27
CA LEU A 774 -3.77 -34.88 -4.79
C LEU A 774 -5.03 -34.66 -3.94
N GLY A 775 -6.13 -34.22 -4.58
CA GLY A 775 -7.46 -34.17 -3.96
C GLY A 775 -7.83 -35.52 -3.33
N ILE A 776 -7.67 -35.59 -1.99
CA ILE A 776 -8.03 -36.61 -0.97
C ILE A 776 -6.90 -37.03 0.02
N GLY A 777 -5.75 -36.34 0.09
CA GLY A 777 -4.70 -36.62 1.09
C GLY A 777 -3.84 -35.41 1.49
N PHE A 778 -2.87 -35.63 2.40
CA PHE A 778 -1.88 -34.61 2.83
C PHE A 778 -1.17 -34.03 1.60
N GLY A 779 -1.50 -32.79 1.24
CA GLY A 779 -0.70 -31.97 0.33
C GLY A 779 0.52 -31.38 1.04
N PHE A 780 1.52 -30.98 0.27
CA PHE A 780 2.63 -30.17 0.73
C PHE A 780 2.54 -28.82 0.03
N ASP A 781 2.15 -27.79 0.77
CA ASP A 781 2.23 -26.41 0.30
C ASP A 781 3.60 -25.88 0.72
N ARG A 782 4.29 -25.25 -0.23
CA ARG A 782 5.50 -24.48 0.02
C ARG A 782 5.22 -23.05 -0.38
N TYR A 783 5.04 -22.22 0.64
CA TYR A 783 4.97 -20.78 0.48
C TYR A 783 6.33 -20.27 -0.03
N TRP A 784 6.27 -19.21 -0.81
CA TRP A 784 7.41 -18.38 -1.15
C TRP A 784 7.20 -17.11 -0.33
N SER A 785 7.76 -17.09 0.88
CA SER A 785 7.46 -16.02 1.83
C SER A 785 8.22 -14.74 1.49
N ASN A 786 7.69 -13.58 1.88
CA ASN A 786 8.33 -12.27 1.68
C ASN A 786 9.82 -12.25 2.12
N LEU A 787 10.17 -12.94 3.21
CA LEU A 787 11.57 -13.04 3.66
C LEU A 787 12.45 -13.92 2.76
N GLU A 788 11.88 -14.94 2.12
CA GLU A 788 12.58 -15.79 1.15
C GLU A 788 12.82 -15.04 -0.15
N GLU A 789 11.83 -14.24 -0.57
CA GLU A 789 11.91 -13.30 -1.69
C GLU A 789 13.01 -12.27 -1.50
N TYR A 790 13.00 -11.53 -0.38
CA TYR A 790 14.07 -10.58 -0.05
C TYR A 790 15.47 -11.24 -0.09
N ARG A 791 15.57 -12.48 0.38
CA ARG A 791 16.84 -13.23 0.43
C ARG A 791 17.22 -13.86 -0.91
N PHE A 792 16.36 -13.78 -1.92
CA PHE A 792 16.64 -14.32 -3.24
C PHE A 792 17.86 -13.62 -3.86
N THR A 793 18.71 -14.41 -4.49
CA THR A 793 19.87 -13.89 -5.21
C THR A 793 19.88 -14.50 -6.60
N ALA A 794 19.73 -13.66 -7.63
CA ALA A 794 19.69 -14.09 -9.01
C ALA A 794 20.91 -14.95 -9.40
N PRO A 795 20.70 -16.13 -9.98
CA PRO A 795 21.78 -16.93 -10.56
C PRO A 795 22.22 -16.47 -11.96
N SER A 796 21.36 -15.76 -12.71
CA SER A 796 21.64 -15.34 -14.10
C SER A 796 22.53 -14.08 -14.19
N GLU A 797 23.00 -13.74 -15.40
CA GLU A 797 23.82 -12.54 -15.63
C GLU A 797 22.98 -11.24 -15.70
N TYR A 798 21.68 -11.36 -15.99
CA TYR A 798 20.76 -10.24 -16.19
C TYR A 798 19.68 -10.11 -15.10
N GLY A 799 19.55 -11.08 -14.21
CA GLY A 799 18.67 -11.01 -13.05
C GLY A 799 19.18 -10.09 -11.93
N HIS A 800 18.27 -9.77 -11.02
CA HIS A 800 18.48 -8.88 -9.88
C HIS A 800 18.27 -9.64 -8.55
N ASN A 801 18.76 -9.10 -7.43
CA ASN A 801 18.52 -9.75 -6.12
C ASN A 801 17.17 -9.29 -5.57
N GLY A 802 16.42 -10.21 -4.98
CA GLY A 802 15.04 -9.97 -4.54
C GLY A 802 14.00 -10.12 -5.65
N THR A 803 12.80 -10.53 -5.28
CA THR A 803 11.56 -10.49 -6.09
C THR A 803 10.57 -9.50 -5.48
N ASP A 804 9.52 -9.09 -6.20
CA ASP A 804 8.48 -8.19 -5.67
C ASP A 804 7.38 -9.01 -4.95
N PRO A 805 7.28 -8.96 -3.61
CA PRO A 805 6.35 -9.79 -2.81
C PRO A 805 4.87 -9.47 -3.01
N ARG A 806 4.55 -8.51 -3.88
CA ARG A 806 3.17 -8.16 -4.25
C ARG A 806 2.77 -8.74 -5.61
N VAL A 807 3.72 -9.24 -6.38
CA VAL A 807 3.53 -9.60 -7.78
C VAL A 807 4.03 -11.03 -7.98
N SER A 808 3.10 -11.93 -8.25
CA SER A 808 3.39 -13.36 -8.40
C SER A 808 4.38 -13.71 -9.51
N ASP A 809 4.66 -12.80 -10.44
CA ASP A 809 5.50 -12.97 -11.64
C ASP A 809 6.29 -11.65 -11.80
N THR A 810 7.46 -11.59 -11.16
CA THR A 810 8.26 -10.37 -11.03
C THR A 810 8.78 -9.89 -12.39
N ASP A 811 9.16 -10.80 -13.28
CA ASP A 811 9.78 -10.46 -14.56
C ASP A 811 8.80 -10.45 -15.76
N GLY A 812 7.58 -10.95 -15.54
CA GLY A 812 6.44 -10.84 -16.44
C GLY A 812 6.44 -11.82 -17.60
N ASP A 813 7.11 -12.96 -17.47
CA ASP A 813 7.25 -13.97 -18.52
C ASP A 813 6.10 -15.01 -18.55
N GLY A 814 5.26 -15.01 -17.51
CA GLY A 814 4.09 -15.87 -17.35
C GLY A 814 4.29 -17.08 -16.44
N LEU A 815 5.45 -17.25 -15.81
CA LEU A 815 5.69 -18.18 -14.69
C LEU A 815 5.61 -17.42 -13.36
N THR A 816 5.33 -18.13 -12.27
CA THR A 816 5.41 -17.49 -10.94
C THR A 816 6.78 -17.61 -10.32
N ASP A 817 7.18 -16.63 -9.51
CA ASP A 817 8.51 -16.61 -8.88
C ASP A 817 8.76 -17.89 -8.07
N GLY A 818 7.72 -18.35 -7.34
CA GLY A 818 7.71 -19.63 -6.66
C GLY A 818 7.85 -20.85 -7.59
N GLU A 819 7.17 -20.90 -8.74
CA GLU A 819 7.30 -21.99 -9.72
C GLU A 819 8.73 -22.09 -10.25
N GLU A 820 9.33 -20.95 -10.56
CA GLU A 820 10.68 -20.83 -11.10
C GLU A 820 11.75 -21.17 -10.09
N TYR A 821 11.71 -20.58 -8.89
CA TYR A 821 12.68 -20.85 -7.83
C TYR A 821 12.74 -22.33 -7.45
N TRP A 822 11.57 -22.97 -7.35
CA TRP A 822 11.50 -24.40 -7.01
C TRP A 822 11.69 -25.33 -8.22
N GLY A 823 11.62 -24.81 -9.45
CA GLY A 823 11.67 -25.59 -10.69
C GLY A 823 10.49 -26.54 -10.82
N TRP A 824 9.27 -26.03 -10.66
CA TRP A 824 8.05 -26.84 -10.58
C TRP A 824 6.93 -26.35 -11.50
N PHE A 825 6.99 -26.71 -12.77
CA PHE A 825 6.08 -26.22 -13.80
C PHE A 825 4.94 -27.21 -14.11
N LEU A 826 4.01 -27.40 -13.18
CA LEU A 826 2.93 -28.40 -13.37
C LEU A 826 1.80 -27.89 -14.25
N GLU A 827 1.24 -26.73 -13.94
CA GLU A 827 0.09 -26.14 -14.64
C GLU A 827 0.47 -25.57 -16.02
N PRO A 828 1.62 -24.88 -16.18
CA PRO A 828 2.01 -24.34 -17.49
C PRO A 828 2.37 -25.41 -18.54
N THR A 829 2.75 -26.62 -18.10
CA THR A 829 3.27 -27.67 -18.99
C THR A 829 2.20 -28.59 -19.56
N ASN A 830 2.23 -28.79 -20.87
CA ASN A 830 1.37 -29.78 -21.53
C ASN A 830 1.99 -31.19 -21.53
N PHE A 831 1.46 -32.08 -20.68
CA PHE A 831 1.88 -33.49 -20.61
C PHE A 831 1.17 -34.42 -21.59
N GLU A 832 0.08 -33.98 -22.23
CA GLU A 832 -0.76 -34.82 -23.09
C GLU A 832 -0.06 -35.20 -24.40
N CYS A 833 0.72 -34.27 -24.96
CA CYS A 833 1.39 -34.43 -26.23
C CYS A 833 2.90 -34.63 -26.07
N HIS A 834 3.50 -35.46 -26.91
CA HIS A 834 4.91 -35.84 -26.82
C HIS A 834 5.47 -36.30 -28.16
N TYR A 835 6.80 -36.34 -28.26
CA TYR A 835 7.50 -36.84 -29.45
C TYR A 835 8.04 -38.25 -29.27
N LEU A 836 7.72 -39.11 -30.23
CA LEU A 836 8.27 -40.46 -30.33
C LEU A 836 8.81 -40.73 -31.73
N ASN A 837 10.15 -40.77 -31.88
CA ASN A 837 10.82 -40.91 -33.17
C ASN A 837 10.37 -39.84 -34.20
N GLN A 838 10.33 -38.56 -33.81
CA GLN A 838 9.91 -37.43 -34.65
C GLN A 838 8.43 -37.48 -35.08
N GLN A 839 7.58 -38.18 -34.32
CA GLN A 839 6.14 -38.15 -34.51
C GLN A 839 5.49 -37.48 -33.31
N TYR A 840 4.70 -36.43 -33.58
CA TYR A 840 3.90 -35.75 -32.58
C TYR A 840 2.65 -36.58 -32.23
N LEU A 841 2.53 -36.98 -30.96
CA LEU A 841 1.48 -37.89 -30.48
C LEU A 841 0.83 -37.34 -29.21
N CYS A 842 -0.50 -37.23 -29.22
CA CYS A 842 -1.28 -36.82 -28.05
C CYS A 842 -2.13 -37.98 -27.52
N ASP A 843 -2.00 -38.29 -26.22
CA ASP A 843 -2.82 -39.29 -25.53
C ASP A 843 -3.13 -38.84 -24.10
N SER A 844 -4.37 -38.39 -23.88
CA SER A 844 -4.89 -38.00 -22.57
C SER A 844 -4.61 -39.00 -21.43
N ALA A 845 -4.62 -40.31 -21.69
CA ALA A 845 -4.38 -41.31 -20.65
C ALA A 845 -2.89 -41.40 -20.27
N LEU A 846 -2.00 -41.20 -21.25
CA LEU A 846 -0.57 -41.11 -21.02
C LEU A 846 -0.20 -39.78 -20.34
N GLY A 847 -0.84 -38.67 -20.75
CA GLY A 847 -0.66 -37.35 -20.15
C GLY A 847 -1.03 -37.30 -18.68
N GLN A 848 -2.16 -37.90 -18.29
CA GLN A 848 -2.52 -38.04 -16.86
C GLN A 848 -1.45 -38.84 -16.10
N SER A 849 -0.95 -39.92 -16.69
CA SER A 849 0.13 -40.70 -16.06
C SER A 849 1.45 -39.94 -15.99
N ALA A 850 1.74 -39.04 -16.94
CA ALA A 850 2.93 -38.22 -16.95
C ALA A 850 2.85 -37.11 -15.89
N SER A 851 1.72 -36.41 -15.80
CA SER A 851 1.43 -35.46 -14.73
C SER A 851 1.50 -36.12 -13.34
N ASP A 852 0.93 -37.31 -13.16
CA ASP A 852 1.04 -38.09 -11.91
C ASP A 852 2.51 -38.41 -11.55
N VAL A 853 3.36 -38.68 -12.54
CA VAL A 853 4.79 -38.95 -12.36
C VAL A 853 5.56 -37.66 -12.06
N HIS A 854 5.21 -36.56 -12.72
CA HIS A 854 5.81 -35.25 -12.47
C HIS A 854 5.52 -34.80 -11.02
N MET A 855 4.28 -35.00 -10.54
CA MET A 855 3.90 -34.73 -9.15
C MET A 855 4.52 -35.69 -8.13
N GLY A 856 4.38 -37.00 -8.35
CA GLY A 856 4.67 -38.05 -7.34
C GLY A 856 6.05 -38.70 -7.44
N GLY A 857 6.79 -38.41 -8.51
CA GLY A 857 8.04 -39.09 -8.87
C GLY A 857 7.82 -40.51 -9.41
N TRP A 858 8.81 -41.01 -10.15
CA TRP A 858 8.73 -42.35 -10.72
C TRP A 858 8.96 -43.45 -9.66
N THR A 859 7.92 -44.23 -9.36
CA THR A 859 7.99 -45.22 -8.27
C THR A 859 9.08 -46.28 -8.47
N GLY A 860 9.94 -46.44 -7.46
CA GLY A 860 10.96 -47.50 -7.41
C GLY A 860 12.31 -47.18 -8.05
N THR A 861 12.49 -45.99 -8.63
CA THR A 861 13.79 -45.52 -9.17
C THR A 861 14.50 -44.53 -8.25
N GLY A 862 13.78 -43.96 -7.27
CA GLY A 862 14.33 -42.95 -6.37
C GLY A 862 14.28 -41.52 -6.93
N SER A 863 13.58 -41.31 -8.05
CA SER A 863 13.22 -39.98 -8.53
C SER A 863 12.14 -39.41 -7.60
N SER A 864 12.38 -38.24 -7.02
CA SER A 864 11.31 -37.37 -6.53
C SER A 864 10.54 -36.79 -7.72
N GLY A 865 9.29 -36.33 -7.49
CA GLY A 865 8.61 -35.43 -8.44
C GLY A 865 9.35 -34.08 -8.54
N GLY A 866 8.95 -33.24 -9.50
CA GLY A 866 9.63 -31.97 -9.82
C GLY A 866 11.04 -32.21 -10.32
N SER A 867 11.15 -32.64 -11.56
CA SER A 867 12.42 -33.02 -12.19
C SER A 867 13.12 -31.86 -12.91
N ASP A 868 12.46 -30.72 -13.00
CA ASP A 868 12.93 -29.59 -13.78
C ASP A 868 14.00 -28.81 -13.01
N LEU A 869 14.79 -28.05 -13.75
CA LEU A 869 15.76 -27.13 -13.17
C LEU A 869 15.05 -25.81 -12.85
N PRO A 870 15.41 -25.14 -11.75
CA PRO A 870 14.95 -23.78 -11.49
C PRO A 870 15.38 -22.81 -12.60
N THR A 871 14.52 -21.85 -12.91
CA THR A 871 14.79 -20.65 -13.72
C THR A 871 15.02 -19.45 -12.79
N ASP A 872 15.30 -18.27 -13.34
CA ASP A 872 15.55 -17.04 -12.58
C ASP A 872 14.31 -16.12 -12.59
N PRO A 873 13.56 -16.01 -11.46
CA PRO A 873 12.35 -15.18 -11.33
C PRO A 873 12.46 -13.70 -11.68
N THR A 874 13.69 -13.21 -11.88
CA THR A 874 13.98 -11.79 -12.12
C THR A 874 14.50 -11.54 -13.54
N ASN A 875 14.55 -12.58 -14.37
CA ASN A 875 15.10 -12.51 -15.71
C ASN A 875 14.27 -13.40 -16.66
N PRO A 876 13.49 -12.80 -17.57
CA PRO A 876 12.53 -13.55 -18.40
C PRO A 876 13.14 -14.60 -19.33
N ASP A 877 14.47 -14.59 -19.54
CA ASP A 877 15.21 -15.47 -20.46
C ASP A 877 16.48 -15.94 -19.72
N THR A 878 16.35 -17.04 -18.98
CA THR A 878 17.39 -17.52 -18.05
C THR A 878 18.68 -17.89 -18.76
N ASP A 879 18.61 -18.45 -19.97
CA ASP A 879 19.78 -18.94 -20.70
C ASP A 879 20.30 -17.99 -21.80
N GLY A 880 19.55 -16.94 -22.12
CA GLY A 880 19.93 -15.82 -22.95
C GLY A 880 19.84 -16.09 -24.46
N ASP A 881 18.97 -16.99 -24.89
CA ASP A 881 18.83 -17.37 -26.30
C ASP A 881 17.81 -16.54 -27.09
N GLY A 882 17.02 -15.72 -26.38
CA GLY A 882 16.03 -14.79 -26.92
C GLY A 882 14.58 -15.26 -26.84
N MET A 883 14.31 -16.45 -26.28
CA MET A 883 12.98 -16.94 -25.94
C MET A 883 12.75 -16.82 -24.42
N PRO A 884 11.56 -16.39 -23.96
CA PRO A 884 11.28 -16.35 -22.52
C PRO A 884 10.97 -17.72 -21.92
N ASP A 885 11.35 -17.92 -20.66
CA ASP A 885 11.24 -19.21 -19.97
C ASP A 885 9.78 -19.68 -19.94
N GLY A 886 8.84 -18.79 -19.60
CA GLY A 886 7.41 -19.06 -19.60
C GLY A 886 6.84 -19.44 -20.97
N TRP A 887 7.37 -18.87 -22.04
CA TRP A 887 6.98 -19.24 -23.41
C TRP A 887 7.46 -20.65 -23.76
N GLU A 888 8.69 -20.97 -23.40
CA GLU A 888 9.28 -22.30 -23.61
C GLU A 888 8.56 -23.38 -22.81
N ILE A 889 8.31 -23.14 -21.52
CA ILE A 889 7.60 -24.07 -20.63
C ILE A 889 6.19 -24.37 -21.15
N LYS A 890 5.49 -23.38 -21.72
CA LYS A 890 4.17 -23.57 -22.32
C LYS A 890 4.21 -24.42 -23.60
N HIS A 891 5.25 -24.25 -24.41
CA HIS A 891 5.37 -24.90 -25.72
C HIS A 891 6.20 -26.19 -25.70
N ARG A 892 6.91 -26.52 -24.61
CA ARG A 892 7.73 -27.73 -24.52
C ARG A 892 6.92 -29.03 -24.62
N ARG A 893 7.54 -30.06 -25.18
CA ARG A 893 7.02 -31.43 -25.27
C ARG A 893 8.08 -32.41 -24.84
N TRP A 894 7.71 -33.38 -24.02
CA TRP A 894 8.66 -34.40 -23.59
C TRP A 894 8.95 -35.37 -24.73
N ILE A 895 10.18 -35.88 -24.78
CA ILE A 895 10.64 -36.82 -25.80
C ILE A 895 10.77 -38.21 -25.19
N GLY A 896 10.12 -39.22 -25.79
CA GLY A 896 10.25 -40.62 -25.35
C GLY A 896 9.01 -41.48 -25.52
N ASP A 897 9.04 -42.71 -24.98
CA ASP A 897 7.88 -43.61 -24.95
C ASP A 897 7.13 -43.59 -23.60
N VAL A 898 7.82 -43.25 -22.52
CA VAL A 898 7.29 -43.15 -21.16
C VAL A 898 7.91 -41.95 -20.47
N TYR A 899 7.08 -41.11 -19.86
CA TYR A 899 7.54 -40.02 -19.02
C TYR A 899 8.07 -40.55 -17.67
N THR A 900 9.30 -40.20 -17.33
CA THR A 900 10.03 -40.68 -16.15
C THR A 900 10.48 -39.56 -15.22
N GLY A 901 10.17 -38.30 -15.57
CA GLY A 901 10.71 -37.09 -14.94
C GLY A 901 12.02 -36.63 -15.59
N GLY A 902 12.97 -37.54 -15.87
CA GLY A 902 14.25 -37.18 -16.49
C GLY A 902 14.26 -37.25 -18.03
N ASN A 903 13.16 -36.90 -18.68
CA ASN A 903 13.07 -36.90 -20.14
C ASN A 903 13.71 -35.63 -20.72
N GLU A 904 14.14 -35.68 -21.99
CA GLU A 904 14.53 -34.48 -22.73
C GLU A 904 13.26 -33.74 -23.17
N TRP A 905 13.35 -32.41 -23.23
CA TRP A 905 12.29 -31.51 -23.67
C TRP A 905 12.63 -30.94 -25.06
N THR A 906 11.62 -30.59 -25.85
CA THR A 906 11.81 -29.89 -27.13
C THR A 906 12.16 -28.43 -26.97
N LEU A 907 11.76 -27.82 -25.85
CA LEU A 907 12.15 -26.48 -25.41
C LEU A 907 12.55 -26.59 -23.94
N ASP A 908 13.69 -26.00 -23.55
CA ASP A 908 14.31 -26.10 -22.24
C ASP A 908 14.99 -24.76 -21.87
N PRO A 909 14.40 -23.97 -20.95
CA PRO A 909 14.86 -22.62 -20.56
C PRO A 909 16.27 -22.52 -19.95
N ASN A 910 16.98 -23.64 -19.88
CA ASN A 910 18.32 -23.76 -19.35
C ASN A 910 19.33 -24.23 -20.43
N ASN A 911 18.92 -24.32 -21.68
CA ASN A 911 19.70 -24.82 -22.81
C ASN A 911 19.56 -23.96 -24.09
N PRO A 912 20.48 -22.99 -24.32
CA PRO A 912 20.31 -21.97 -25.37
C PRO A 912 20.51 -22.47 -26.81
N ASP A 913 20.77 -23.78 -26.99
CA ASP A 913 20.95 -24.39 -28.30
C ASP A 913 19.60 -24.76 -28.95
N ASP A 914 18.53 -24.89 -28.16
CA ASP A 914 17.19 -25.32 -28.60
C ASP A 914 16.40 -24.23 -29.36
N ALA A 915 16.71 -22.94 -29.17
CA ALA A 915 16.23 -21.85 -30.03
C ALA A 915 16.48 -22.12 -31.54
N ASN A 916 17.54 -22.86 -31.86
CA ASN A 916 17.92 -23.20 -33.23
C ASN A 916 17.38 -24.57 -33.69
N GLU A 917 16.68 -25.29 -32.82
CA GLU A 917 15.99 -26.53 -33.18
C GLU A 917 14.65 -26.21 -33.86
N ASP A 918 14.14 -27.21 -34.57
CA ASP A 918 12.92 -27.19 -35.36
C ASP A 918 12.14 -28.45 -34.95
N ALA A 919 11.21 -28.28 -34.02
CA ALA A 919 10.60 -29.40 -33.31
C ALA A 919 9.57 -30.16 -34.17
N ASP A 920 8.87 -29.50 -35.08
CA ASP A 920 7.89 -30.13 -35.98
C ASP A 920 8.41 -30.42 -37.41
N GLY A 921 9.55 -29.84 -37.78
CA GLY A 921 10.28 -30.11 -39.02
C GLY A 921 9.80 -29.29 -40.22
N ASP A 922 9.11 -28.18 -40.01
CA ASP A 922 8.57 -27.32 -41.07
C ASP A 922 9.59 -26.31 -41.64
N GLY A 923 10.80 -26.26 -41.06
CA GLY A 923 11.90 -25.40 -41.48
C GLY A 923 11.94 -24.02 -40.81
N LEU A 924 11.04 -23.72 -39.87
CA LEU A 924 11.20 -22.63 -38.90
C LEU A 924 11.87 -23.17 -37.64
N THR A 925 12.73 -22.34 -37.06
CA THR A 925 13.29 -22.65 -35.74
C THR A 925 12.35 -22.14 -34.65
N ASN A 926 12.42 -22.74 -33.46
CA ASN A 926 11.63 -22.35 -32.29
C ASN A 926 11.69 -20.82 -32.05
N LEU A 927 12.89 -20.22 -32.13
CA LEU A 927 13.07 -18.77 -31.98
C LEU A 927 12.34 -17.95 -33.06
N CYS A 928 12.29 -18.43 -34.31
CA CYS A 928 11.60 -17.70 -35.36
C CYS A 928 10.09 -17.67 -35.11
N GLU A 929 9.51 -18.77 -34.65
CA GLU A 929 8.08 -18.83 -34.33
C GLU A 929 7.73 -17.89 -33.17
N TYR A 930 8.59 -17.83 -32.15
CA TYR A 930 8.45 -16.83 -31.10
C TYR A 930 8.52 -15.39 -31.66
N GLU A 931 9.45 -15.08 -32.57
CA GLU A 931 9.51 -13.76 -33.21
C GLU A 931 8.24 -13.40 -34.01
N TRP A 932 7.60 -14.39 -34.65
CA TRP A 932 6.32 -14.24 -35.35
C TRP A 932 5.17 -13.97 -34.39
N GLU A 933 5.10 -14.66 -33.26
CA GLU A 933 4.12 -14.38 -32.20
C GLU A 933 4.31 -12.95 -31.65
N ARG A 934 5.54 -12.52 -31.36
CA ARG A 934 5.83 -11.13 -30.93
C ARG A 934 5.47 -10.09 -31.98
N LEU A 935 5.58 -10.42 -33.26
CA LEU A 935 5.16 -9.53 -34.34
C LEU A 935 3.65 -9.31 -34.28
N ARG A 936 2.87 -10.37 -34.06
CA ARG A 936 1.42 -10.31 -33.87
C ARG A 936 1.07 -9.43 -32.67
N GLU A 937 1.64 -9.69 -31.49
CA GLU A 937 1.33 -8.94 -30.26
C GLU A 937 1.55 -7.43 -30.41
N ARG A 938 2.72 -7.02 -30.91
CA ARG A 938 3.03 -5.59 -31.15
C ARG A 938 2.08 -4.95 -32.16
N SER A 939 1.51 -5.76 -33.05
CA SER A 939 0.66 -5.29 -34.15
C SER A 939 -0.83 -5.25 -33.82
N ILE A 940 -1.27 -5.81 -32.69
CA ILE A 940 -2.68 -5.79 -32.27
C ILE A 940 -3.21 -4.35 -32.12
N LEU A 941 -2.41 -3.43 -31.58
CA LEU A 941 -2.84 -2.05 -31.34
C LEU A 941 -2.73 -1.15 -32.58
N THR A 942 -1.69 -1.33 -33.39
CA THR A 942 -1.38 -0.40 -34.49
C THR A 942 -1.70 -0.94 -35.89
N GLY A 943 -1.86 -2.26 -36.02
CA GLY A 943 -1.81 -2.96 -37.31
C GLY A 943 -0.44 -2.81 -37.99
N ILE A 944 -0.35 -3.32 -39.22
CA ILE A 944 0.87 -3.25 -40.03
C ILE A 944 0.52 -2.56 -41.36
N GLN A 945 0.60 -1.23 -41.37
CA GLN A 945 0.21 -0.41 -42.54
C GLN A 945 1.06 -0.70 -43.79
N SER A 946 2.32 -1.10 -43.63
CA SER A 946 3.20 -1.46 -44.75
C SER A 946 2.74 -2.70 -45.50
N HIS A 947 2.02 -3.60 -44.84
CA HIS A 947 1.55 -4.87 -45.36
C HIS A 947 0.04 -4.88 -45.61
N GLY A 948 -0.66 -3.78 -45.28
CA GLY A 948 -2.10 -3.63 -45.50
C GLY A 948 -2.98 -4.26 -44.42
N GLU A 949 -2.40 -4.67 -43.30
CA GLU A 949 -3.10 -5.39 -42.22
C GLU A 949 -3.63 -4.42 -41.16
N SER A 950 -4.94 -4.48 -40.91
CA SER A 950 -5.60 -3.66 -39.89
C SER A 950 -5.52 -4.29 -38.50
N PRO A 951 -5.62 -3.51 -37.40
CA PRO A 951 -5.73 -4.03 -36.04
C PRO A 951 -6.80 -5.14 -35.90
N ASP A 952 -7.98 -4.93 -36.51
CA ASP A 952 -9.07 -5.91 -36.50
C ASP A 952 -8.72 -7.24 -37.21
N SER A 953 -7.84 -7.19 -38.20
CA SER A 953 -7.40 -8.39 -38.93
C SER A 953 -6.39 -9.18 -38.09
N VAL A 954 -5.44 -8.48 -37.46
CA VAL A 954 -4.43 -9.08 -36.57
C VAL A 954 -5.06 -9.77 -35.36
N LEU A 955 -6.17 -9.25 -34.83
CA LEU A 955 -6.90 -9.90 -33.74
C LEU A 955 -7.44 -11.30 -34.08
N ASN A 956 -7.69 -11.58 -35.37
CA ASN A 956 -8.17 -12.89 -35.82
C ASN A 956 -7.03 -13.86 -36.16
N TRP A 957 -5.77 -13.44 -36.08
CA TRP A 957 -4.63 -14.29 -36.36
C TRP A 957 -4.39 -15.32 -35.26
N THR A 958 -3.99 -16.52 -35.66
CA THR A 958 -3.55 -17.62 -34.79
C THR A 958 -2.04 -17.54 -34.58
N PRO A 959 -1.53 -17.57 -33.35
CA PRO A 959 -0.08 -17.62 -33.12
C PRO A 959 0.54 -18.88 -33.73
N THR A 960 1.77 -18.76 -34.22
CA THR A 960 2.62 -19.89 -34.65
C THR A 960 2.93 -20.80 -33.45
N ASN A 961 3.11 -22.09 -33.68
CA ASN A 961 3.30 -23.07 -32.62
C ASN A 961 4.40 -24.08 -33.01
N PRO A 962 5.50 -24.18 -32.22
CA PRO A 962 6.69 -25.00 -32.56
C PRO A 962 6.46 -26.50 -32.65
N ASN A 963 5.24 -26.95 -32.40
CA ASN A 963 4.87 -28.36 -32.48
C ASN A 963 3.80 -28.63 -33.54
N GLN A 964 3.48 -27.65 -34.39
CA GLN A 964 2.47 -27.75 -35.43
C GLN A 964 2.93 -27.11 -36.73
N VAL A 965 3.17 -27.98 -37.71
CA VAL A 965 3.64 -27.60 -39.06
C VAL A 965 2.77 -26.54 -39.75
N ASP A 966 1.47 -26.49 -39.42
CA ASP A 966 0.47 -25.54 -39.96
C ASP A 966 -0.39 -25.07 -38.78
N SER A 967 -0.11 -23.88 -38.28
CA SER A 967 -0.72 -23.34 -37.06
C SER A 967 -2.10 -22.73 -37.29
N ASP A 968 -2.36 -22.16 -38.46
CA ASP A 968 -3.62 -21.51 -38.79
C ASP A 968 -4.66 -22.43 -39.48
N GLY A 969 -4.20 -23.61 -39.89
CA GLY A 969 -5.02 -24.72 -40.36
C GLY A 969 -5.50 -24.57 -41.80
N ASP A 970 -4.87 -23.72 -42.60
CA ASP A 970 -5.23 -23.50 -43.99
C ASP A 970 -4.57 -24.46 -45.00
N SER A 971 -3.77 -25.40 -44.49
CA SER A 971 -2.94 -26.41 -45.18
C SER A 971 -1.65 -25.92 -45.83
N LEU A 972 -1.23 -24.69 -45.53
CA LEU A 972 0.10 -24.16 -45.81
C LEU A 972 0.97 -24.29 -44.55
N PRO A 973 2.24 -24.73 -44.66
CA PRO A 973 3.12 -24.76 -43.50
C PRO A 973 3.62 -23.39 -43.10
N ASP A 974 3.78 -23.18 -41.81
CA ASP A 974 4.23 -21.91 -41.24
C ASP A 974 5.58 -21.50 -41.86
N GLY A 975 6.52 -22.44 -41.98
CA GLY A 975 7.85 -22.19 -42.56
C GLY A 975 7.85 -21.83 -44.03
N TRP A 976 6.93 -22.38 -44.81
CA TRP A 976 6.79 -22.00 -46.22
C TRP A 976 6.25 -20.58 -46.38
N GLU A 977 5.25 -20.20 -45.58
CA GLU A 977 4.64 -18.87 -45.59
C GLU A 977 5.57 -17.79 -45.04
N ALA A 978 6.33 -18.12 -43.99
CA ALA A 978 7.37 -17.26 -43.44
C ALA A 978 8.60 -17.13 -44.35
N ARG A 979 8.67 -17.93 -45.43
CA ARG A 979 9.85 -18.06 -46.31
C ARG A 979 11.11 -18.43 -45.52
N TYR A 980 10.96 -19.27 -44.50
CA TYR A 980 12.03 -19.76 -43.63
C TYR A 980 12.84 -18.62 -42.97
N SER A 981 12.14 -17.54 -42.61
CA SER A 981 12.71 -16.32 -42.06
C SER A 981 11.87 -15.86 -40.87
N CYS A 982 12.55 -15.45 -39.78
CA CYS A 982 11.87 -14.85 -38.63
C CYS A 982 11.37 -13.40 -38.92
N ASN A 983 11.77 -12.82 -40.05
CA ASN A 983 11.41 -11.44 -40.43
C ASN A 983 10.41 -11.40 -41.57
N TRP A 984 9.40 -10.51 -41.46
CA TRP A 984 8.39 -10.27 -42.49
C TRP A 984 8.59 -8.93 -43.24
N PRO A 985 9.39 -8.89 -44.33
CA PRO A 985 9.57 -7.66 -45.10
C PRO A 985 8.29 -7.29 -45.87
N SER A 986 8.09 -6.00 -46.15
CA SER A 986 6.92 -5.52 -46.90
C SER A 986 6.82 -6.06 -48.34
N SER A 987 7.90 -6.62 -48.88
CA SER A 987 7.90 -7.30 -50.18
C SER A 987 7.19 -8.66 -50.14
N SER A 988 7.03 -9.24 -48.95
CA SER A 988 6.39 -10.53 -48.71
C SER A 988 4.97 -10.37 -48.17
N SER A 989 4.36 -9.20 -48.35
CA SER A 989 2.98 -8.97 -47.95
C SER A 989 2.04 -9.86 -48.77
N GLY A 990 1.17 -10.62 -48.10
CA GLY A 990 0.19 -11.49 -48.77
C GLY A 990 0.37 -12.97 -48.48
N ILE A 991 1.44 -13.36 -47.78
CA ILE A 991 1.65 -14.67 -47.14
C ILE A 991 1.97 -14.41 -45.66
N ASN A 992 1.33 -15.13 -44.75
CA ASN A 992 1.50 -14.93 -43.33
C ASN A 992 1.07 -16.19 -42.56
N PRO A 993 2.00 -16.88 -41.85
CA PRO A 993 1.77 -18.16 -41.17
C PRO A 993 0.74 -18.12 -40.01
N MET A 994 0.19 -16.95 -39.73
CA MET A 994 -0.77 -16.72 -38.65
C MET A 994 -2.17 -16.38 -39.19
N ASN A 995 -2.38 -16.41 -40.50
CA ASN A 995 -3.56 -15.87 -41.16
C ASN A 995 -4.10 -16.78 -42.27
N GLY A 996 -4.82 -17.83 -41.89
CA GLY A 996 -5.34 -18.82 -42.85
C GLY A 996 -6.37 -18.31 -43.87
N SER A 997 -6.70 -17.01 -43.85
CA SER A 997 -7.48 -16.36 -44.90
C SER A 997 -6.67 -15.96 -46.13
N ASP A 998 -5.33 -15.98 -46.06
CA ASP A 998 -4.48 -15.65 -47.18
C ASP A 998 -4.07 -16.82 -48.08
N ALA A 999 -4.48 -18.06 -47.77
CA ALA A 999 -4.50 -19.17 -48.72
C ALA A 999 -5.00 -18.79 -50.14
N LEU A 1000 -5.97 -17.88 -50.22
CA LEU A 1000 -6.58 -17.41 -51.48
C LEU A 1000 -6.10 -16.04 -51.96
N LYS A 1001 -5.08 -15.45 -51.31
CA LYS A 1001 -4.42 -14.23 -51.80
C LYS A 1001 -3.52 -14.57 -53.01
N ASN A 1002 -3.29 -13.56 -53.83
CA ASN A 1002 -2.43 -13.60 -55.01
C ASN A 1002 -1.52 -12.35 -54.94
N PRO A 1003 -0.35 -12.46 -54.27
CA PRO A 1003 0.49 -11.31 -53.95
C PRO A 1003 1.26 -10.75 -55.16
N ASP A 1004 1.71 -11.63 -56.05
CA ASP A 1004 2.48 -11.30 -57.24
C ASP A 1004 1.61 -10.96 -58.46
N GLY A 1005 0.31 -11.24 -58.37
CA GLY A 1005 -0.68 -10.96 -59.40
C GLY A 1005 -0.70 -11.98 -60.53
N ASP A 1006 -0.19 -13.19 -60.28
CA ASP A 1006 -0.07 -14.24 -61.28
C ASP A 1006 -1.40 -14.95 -61.60
N GLY A 1007 -1.52 -15.53 -62.79
CA GLY A 1007 -2.74 -16.13 -63.30
C GLY A 1007 -2.92 -15.93 -64.80
N PHE A 1008 -4.12 -16.24 -65.30
CA PHE A 1008 -4.41 -16.10 -66.73
C PHE A 1008 -5.86 -15.71 -67.00
N ASP A 1009 -6.08 -14.61 -67.73
CA ASP A 1009 -7.41 -14.11 -68.11
C ASP A 1009 -8.08 -15.02 -69.18
N VAL A 1010 -8.69 -16.10 -68.71
CA VAL A 1010 -9.38 -17.10 -69.55
C VAL A 1010 -10.56 -16.48 -70.30
N ASN A 1011 -11.28 -15.58 -69.64
CA ASN A 1011 -12.52 -15.00 -70.16
C ASN A 1011 -12.30 -13.75 -71.06
N LYS A 1012 -11.07 -13.21 -71.07
CA LYS A 1012 -10.56 -12.13 -71.92
C LYS A 1012 -11.22 -10.77 -71.64
N ASN A 1013 -11.47 -10.47 -70.37
CA ASN A 1013 -12.05 -9.20 -69.94
C ASN A 1013 -11.00 -8.14 -69.55
N GLY A 1014 -9.71 -8.52 -69.52
CA GLY A 1014 -8.57 -7.69 -69.15
C GLY A 1014 -8.32 -7.59 -67.64
N ILE A 1015 -8.92 -8.44 -66.83
CA ILE A 1015 -8.80 -8.50 -65.37
C ILE A 1015 -8.68 -9.97 -64.97
N ILE A 1016 -7.71 -10.31 -64.13
CA ILE A 1016 -7.63 -11.63 -63.51
C ILE A 1016 -8.65 -11.66 -62.37
N ASP A 1017 -9.78 -12.34 -62.60
CA ASP A 1017 -10.76 -12.61 -61.56
C ASP A 1017 -10.22 -13.68 -60.58
N GLN A 1018 -10.80 -13.81 -59.39
CA GLN A 1018 -10.29 -14.75 -58.37
C GLN A 1018 -10.26 -16.21 -58.87
N GLU A 1019 -11.21 -16.62 -59.72
CA GLU A 1019 -11.24 -17.96 -60.34
C GLU A 1019 -10.16 -18.16 -61.44
N GLU A 1020 -9.46 -17.10 -61.83
CA GLU A 1020 -8.41 -17.05 -62.86
C GLU A 1020 -7.03 -16.76 -62.25
N ALA A 1021 -6.96 -16.46 -60.95
CA ALA A 1021 -5.74 -16.21 -60.21
C ALA A 1021 -5.03 -17.52 -59.85
N PHE A 1022 -3.71 -17.50 -59.92
CA PHE A 1022 -2.87 -18.51 -59.28
C PHE A 1022 -2.62 -18.01 -57.85
N VAL A 1023 -3.27 -18.66 -56.89
CA VAL A 1023 -3.28 -18.22 -55.48
C VAL A 1023 -2.33 -19.09 -54.66
N ASN A 1024 -1.88 -18.58 -53.50
CA ASN A 1024 -0.93 -19.23 -52.59
C ASN A 1024 -1.21 -20.73 -52.38
N TRP A 1025 -2.48 -21.10 -52.16
CA TRP A 1025 -2.90 -22.50 -51.98
C TRP A 1025 -2.61 -23.39 -53.20
N LEU A 1026 -2.85 -22.89 -54.42
CA LEU A 1026 -2.54 -23.64 -55.64
C LEU A 1026 -1.04 -23.77 -55.87
N GLU A 1027 -0.29 -22.70 -55.55
CA GLU A 1027 1.17 -22.62 -55.67
C GLU A 1027 1.90 -23.58 -54.74
N TYR A 1028 1.36 -23.79 -53.54
CA TYR A 1028 1.90 -24.78 -52.62
C TYR A 1028 1.51 -26.21 -53.02
N HIS A 1029 0.22 -26.47 -53.21
CA HIS A 1029 -0.28 -27.84 -53.41
C HIS A 1029 0.07 -28.46 -54.78
N MET A 1030 0.45 -27.66 -55.80
CA MET A 1030 0.93 -28.18 -57.09
C MET A 1030 2.19 -29.07 -56.98
N LYS A 1031 2.91 -29.00 -55.85
CA LYS A 1031 4.10 -29.80 -55.60
C LYS A 1031 3.80 -31.30 -55.55
N SER A 1032 2.67 -31.67 -54.96
CA SER A 1032 2.31 -33.05 -54.63
C SER A 1032 0.95 -33.49 -55.18
N GLU A 1033 0.11 -32.53 -55.59
CA GLU A 1033 -1.24 -32.79 -56.07
C GLU A 1033 -1.43 -32.40 -57.52
N ILE A 1034 -2.32 -33.14 -58.18
CA ILE A 1034 -2.84 -32.75 -59.50
C ILE A 1034 -4.11 -31.93 -59.25
N LEU A 1035 -4.02 -30.63 -59.53
CA LEU A 1035 -5.11 -29.65 -59.38
C LEU A 1035 -6.28 -29.97 -60.33
N LEU A 1036 -7.53 -29.84 -59.90
CA LEU A 1036 -8.74 -29.94 -60.74
C LEU A 1036 -9.60 -28.66 -60.57
N GLN A 1037 -10.77 -28.61 -61.21
CA GLN A 1037 -11.59 -27.39 -61.21
C GLN A 1037 -12.14 -27.00 -59.83
N ASP A 1038 -12.47 -27.99 -58.99
CA ASP A 1038 -13.16 -27.83 -57.70
C ASP A 1038 -12.53 -28.66 -56.56
N SER A 1039 -11.43 -29.37 -56.82
CA SER A 1039 -10.77 -30.28 -55.88
C SER A 1039 -9.40 -30.72 -56.40
N THR A 1040 -8.65 -31.51 -55.64
CA THR A 1040 -7.44 -32.21 -56.12
C THR A 1040 -7.73 -33.65 -56.54
N HIS A 1041 -6.78 -34.28 -57.23
CA HIS A 1041 -6.88 -35.70 -57.59
C HIS A 1041 -6.94 -36.64 -56.38
N SER A 1042 -6.26 -36.31 -55.27
CA SER A 1042 -6.34 -37.08 -54.02
C SER A 1042 -7.68 -36.92 -53.29
N GLY A 1043 -8.48 -35.91 -53.66
CA GLY A 1043 -9.80 -35.64 -53.11
C GLY A 1043 -9.82 -34.58 -52.01
N MET A 1044 -8.79 -33.73 -51.91
CA MET A 1044 -8.83 -32.53 -51.09
C MET A 1044 -9.73 -31.47 -51.74
N GLU A 1045 -10.59 -30.85 -50.93
CA GLU A 1045 -11.44 -29.73 -51.36
C GLU A 1045 -10.67 -28.42 -51.23
N TYR A 1046 -10.89 -27.48 -52.15
CA TYR A 1046 -10.27 -26.16 -52.05
C TYR A 1046 -10.87 -25.35 -50.88
N PRO A 1047 -10.09 -24.48 -50.22
CA PRO A 1047 -10.60 -23.61 -49.15
C PRO A 1047 -11.82 -22.80 -49.60
N ASP A 1048 -12.76 -22.55 -48.69
CA ASP A 1048 -13.94 -21.70 -48.90
C ASP A 1048 -14.86 -22.03 -50.11
N ASN A 1049 -14.84 -23.28 -50.60
CA ASN A 1049 -15.50 -23.69 -51.86
C ASN A 1049 -14.99 -22.91 -53.09
N PHE A 1050 -13.73 -22.52 -53.07
CA PHE A 1050 -13.06 -21.90 -54.21
C PHE A 1050 -13.08 -22.84 -55.43
N THR A 1051 -13.19 -22.26 -56.63
CA THR A 1051 -13.09 -23.01 -57.88
C THR A 1051 -12.15 -22.28 -58.82
N SER A 1052 -11.20 -23.00 -59.41
CA SER A 1052 -10.23 -22.44 -60.35
C SER A 1052 -10.52 -22.87 -61.78
N THR A 1053 -10.36 -21.95 -62.72
CA THR A 1053 -10.48 -22.19 -64.16
C THR A 1053 -9.14 -22.53 -64.82
N LEU A 1054 -8.04 -22.39 -64.09
CA LEU A 1054 -6.68 -22.71 -64.56
C LEU A 1054 -6.51 -24.21 -64.86
N PRO A 1055 -6.97 -25.14 -64.00
CA PRO A 1055 -6.77 -26.57 -64.24
C PRO A 1055 -7.47 -27.10 -65.48
N HIS A 1056 -6.71 -27.74 -66.37
CA HIS A 1056 -7.28 -28.25 -67.61
C HIS A 1056 -8.01 -29.58 -67.40
N HIS A 1057 -9.25 -29.68 -67.90
CA HIS A 1057 -10.11 -30.87 -67.79
C HIS A 1057 -9.49 -32.21 -68.26
N SER A 1058 -8.40 -32.18 -69.03
CA SER A 1058 -7.73 -33.39 -69.51
C SER A 1058 -6.82 -34.04 -68.47
N TRP A 1059 -6.48 -33.38 -67.37
CA TRP A 1059 -5.58 -33.96 -66.37
C TRP A 1059 -6.22 -35.13 -65.62
N GLN A 1060 -7.54 -35.06 -65.41
CA GLN A 1060 -8.32 -36.10 -64.72
C GLN A 1060 -8.21 -37.47 -65.41
N GLY A 1061 -7.41 -38.36 -64.81
CA GLY A 1061 -7.22 -39.74 -65.27
C GLY A 1061 -6.22 -39.91 -66.41
N LEU A 1062 -5.45 -38.88 -66.76
CA LEU A 1062 -4.35 -38.96 -67.74
C LEU A 1062 -2.98 -38.58 -67.17
N ALA A 1063 -2.91 -37.57 -66.30
CA ALA A 1063 -1.66 -37.21 -65.60
C ALA A 1063 -1.36 -38.25 -64.50
N ASN A 1064 -0.08 -38.63 -64.36
CA ASN A 1064 0.36 -39.65 -63.41
C ASN A 1064 1.17 -39.09 -62.23
N GLU A 1065 1.75 -37.89 -62.38
CA GLU A 1065 2.64 -37.23 -61.41
C GLU A 1065 2.25 -35.74 -61.33
N ALA A 1066 2.55 -35.11 -60.19
CA ALA A 1066 2.30 -33.68 -59.97
C ALA A 1066 3.36 -32.82 -60.70
N PHE A 1067 3.25 -31.49 -60.62
CA PHE A 1067 4.25 -30.59 -61.22
C PHE A 1067 5.58 -30.63 -60.46
N GLY A 1068 5.53 -30.65 -59.12
CA GLY A 1068 6.71 -30.72 -58.26
C GLY A 1068 7.50 -32.04 -58.36
N ASP A 1069 6.88 -33.15 -58.77
CA ASP A 1069 7.60 -34.40 -59.06
C ASP A 1069 8.60 -34.25 -60.25
N ARG A 1070 8.40 -33.22 -61.09
CA ARG A 1070 9.16 -32.93 -62.31
C ARG A 1070 9.93 -31.60 -62.26
N THR A 1071 10.33 -31.17 -61.07
CA THR A 1071 11.15 -29.97 -60.87
C THR A 1071 12.52 -30.04 -61.57
N GLY A 1072 12.93 -28.93 -62.18
CA GLY A 1072 14.21 -28.81 -62.89
C GLY A 1072 15.44 -28.74 -61.98
N GLU A 1073 16.63 -29.12 -62.49
CA GLU A 1073 17.89 -29.10 -61.72
C GLU A 1073 18.27 -27.70 -61.21
N TYR A 1074 17.91 -26.65 -61.95
CA TYR A 1074 18.13 -25.26 -61.53
C TYR A 1074 17.28 -24.91 -60.32
N TYR A 1075 15.98 -25.19 -60.39
CA TYR A 1075 15.04 -24.89 -59.30
C TYR A 1075 15.41 -25.67 -58.04
N LEU A 1076 15.73 -26.97 -58.14
CA LEU A 1076 16.22 -27.78 -57.01
C LEU A 1076 17.46 -27.21 -56.31
N SER A 1077 18.29 -26.41 -57.00
CA SER A 1077 19.47 -25.79 -56.41
C SER A 1077 19.16 -24.61 -55.47
N LEU A 1078 17.93 -24.07 -55.55
CA LEU A 1078 17.44 -23.00 -54.68
C LEU A 1078 17.00 -23.52 -53.30
N TRP A 1079 16.73 -24.82 -53.17
CA TRP A 1079 16.17 -25.46 -51.97
C TRP A 1079 17.21 -26.16 -51.06
N VAL A 1080 18.48 -25.76 -51.14
CA VAL A 1080 19.55 -26.40 -50.35
C VAL A 1080 19.46 -25.99 -48.88
N GLY A 1081 19.08 -26.93 -48.02
CA GLY A 1081 18.98 -26.72 -46.57
C GLY A 1081 17.57 -26.41 -46.06
N LEU A 1082 16.57 -26.53 -46.92
CA LEU A 1082 15.15 -26.37 -46.61
C LEU A 1082 14.45 -27.74 -46.47
N PRO A 1083 13.24 -27.80 -45.88
CA PRO A 1083 12.46 -29.02 -45.79
C PRO A 1083 12.29 -29.69 -47.15
N THR A 1084 12.54 -31.00 -47.21
CA THR A 1084 12.41 -31.75 -48.47
C THR A 1084 10.97 -31.91 -48.92
N GLU A 1085 10.01 -31.69 -48.01
CA GLU A 1085 8.60 -31.87 -48.28
C GLU A 1085 8.03 -30.71 -49.12
N ASP A 1086 8.59 -29.51 -49.03
CA ASP A 1086 8.15 -28.31 -49.76
C ASP A 1086 8.74 -28.16 -51.15
N ILE A 1087 9.73 -28.98 -51.48
CA ILE A 1087 10.38 -28.95 -52.79
C ILE A 1087 9.35 -29.15 -53.90
N GLY A 1088 9.32 -28.20 -54.84
CA GLY A 1088 8.47 -28.25 -56.04
C GLY A 1088 7.17 -27.45 -55.94
N SER A 1089 6.97 -26.67 -54.86
CA SER A 1089 6.00 -25.57 -54.84
C SER A 1089 6.49 -24.39 -55.69
N ALA A 1090 5.57 -23.58 -56.21
CA ALA A 1090 5.89 -22.28 -56.82
C ALA A 1090 6.21 -21.21 -55.76
N ASP A 1091 6.70 -20.04 -56.19
CA ASP A 1091 7.02 -18.88 -55.35
C ASP A 1091 5.89 -17.83 -55.39
N PRO A 1092 5.07 -17.70 -54.33
CA PRO A 1092 3.87 -16.82 -54.30
C PRO A 1092 4.16 -15.32 -54.39
N LEU A 1093 5.44 -14.95 -54.36
CA LEU A 1093 5.88 -13.56 -54.47
C LEU A 1093 6.54 -13.27 -55.82
N ASN A 1094 6.60 -14.26 -56.72
CA ASN A 1094 7.26 -14.14 -58.00
C ASN A 1094 6.53 -14.93 -59.09
N SER A 1095 5.89 -14.19 -59.99
CA SER A 1095 5.03 -14.73 -61.06
C SER A 1095 5.73 -15.65 -62.07
N ASP A 1096 7.06 -15.78 -62.04
CA ASP A 1096 7.89 -16.63 -62.91
C ASP A 1096 8.90 -17.34 -61.99
N SER A 1097 8.45 -18.44 -61.39
CA SER A 1097 9.16 -19.16 -60.33
C SER A 1097 10.52 -19.65 -60.80
N ASP A 1098 10.59 -20.26 -61.97
CA ASP A 1098 11.81 -20.87 -62.50
C ASP A 1098 12.67 -19.96 -63.40
N ASN A 1099 12.24 -18.71 -63.59
CA ASN A 1099 12.93 -17.64 -64.30
C ASN A 1099 13.17 -17.93 -65.79
N ASP A 1100 12.26 -18.62 -66.45
CA ASP A 1100 12.37 -18.94 -67.87
C ASP A 1100 11.70 -17.90 -68.79
N GLY A 1101 10.98 -16.94 -68.18
CA GLY A 1101 10.34 -15.81 -68.85
C GLY A 1101 8.88 -16.05 -69.22
N MET A 1102 8.27 -17.15 -68.75
CA MET A 1102 6.83 -17.41 -68.81
C MET A 1102 6.24 -17.35 -67.39
N PRO A 1103 5.04 -16.79 -67.19
CA PRO A 1103 4.41 -16.79 -65.87
C PRO A 1103 3.76 -18.11 -65.47
N ASP A 1104 3.83 -18.45 -64.19
CA ASP A 1104 3.41 -19.75 -63.66
C ASP A 1104 1.92 -20.04 -63.96
N GLY A 1105 1.04 -19.07 -63.77
CA GLY A 1105 -0.40 -19.18 -64.01
C GLY A 1105 -0.74 -19.39 -65.49
N TRP A 1106 0.06 -18.81 -66.40
CA TRP A 1106 -0.05 -19.06 -67.84
C TRP A 1106 0.36 -20.49 -68.17
N GLU A 1107 1.47 -20.95 -67.60
CA GLU A 1107 1.99 -22.29 -67.79
C GLU A 1107 1.00 -23.35 -67.30
N ILE A 1108 0.45 -23.18 -66.09
CA ILE A 1108 -0.57 -24.06 -65.51
C ILE A 1108 -1.78 -24.18 -66.45
N PHE A 1109 -2.28 -23.08 -67.02
CA PHE A 1109 -3.44 -23.14 -67.92
C PHE A 1109 -3.14 -23.88 -69.24
N HIS A 1110 -1.95 -23.67 -69.79
CA HIS A 1110 -1.53 -24.24 -71.07
C HIS A 1110 -0.91 -25.64 -70.95
N ALA A 1111 -0.53 -26.09 -69.76
CA ALA A 1111 0.10 -27.38 -69.50
C ALA A 1111 -0.79 -28.57 -69.91
N ARG A 1112 -0.18 -29.53 -70.61
CA ARG A 1112 -0.77 -30.82 -70.99
C ARG A 1112 0.17 -31.94 -70.56
N TRP A 1113 -0.41 -33.10 -70.25
CA TRP A 1113 0.38 -34.30 -69.99
C TRP A 1113 0.74 -35.01 -71.31
N SER A 1114 2.03 -35.11 -71.63
CA SER A 1114 2.50 -35.88 -72.79
C SER A 1114 2.50 -37.37 -72.48
N LEU A 1115 1.56 -38.13 -73.06
CA LEU A 1115 1.50 -39.59 -72.89
C LEU A 1115 2.70 -40.34 -73.50
N PHE A 1116 3.48 -39.68 -74.38
CA PHE A 1116 4.64 -40.30 -75.03
C PHE A 1116 5.93 -40.06 -74.26
N ASP A 1117 6.08 -38.85 -73.71
CA ASP A 1117 7.27 -38.43 -72.98
C ASP A 1117 7.11 -38.66 -71.47
N ASP A 1118 5.88 -38.95 -71.02
CA ASP A 1118 5.49 -39.16 -69.62
C ASP A 1118 5.94 -37.98 -68.75
N ASP A 1119 5.64 -36.76 -69.25
CA ASP A 1119 6.10 -35.49 -68.70
C ASP A 1119 5.11 -34.36 -69.02
N TRP A 1120 5.23 -33.25 -68.28
CA TRP A 1120 4.47 -32.03 -68.52
C TRP A 1120 5.01 -31.26 -69.73
N THR A 1121 4.12 -30.66 -70.53
CA THR A 1121 4.54 -29.83 -71.68
C THR A 1121 5.00 -28.43 -71.29
N LEU A 1122 4.56 -27.96 -70.11
CA LEU A 1122 4.89 -26.72 -69.42
C LEU A 1122 4.82 -27.02 -67.91
N ASN A 1123 5.73 -26.49 -67.12
CA ASN A 1123 5.88 -26.76 -65.70
C ASN A 1123 6.56 -25.54 -65.02
N PRO A 1124 5.84 -24.80 -64.16
CA PRO A 1124 6.34 -23.58 -63.50
C PRO A 1124 7.60 -23.69 -62.66
N VAL A 1125 8.02 -24.93 -62.34
CA VAL A 1125 9.22 -25.20 -61.53
C VAL A 1125 10.30 -25.91 -62.36
N ASN A 1126 10.30 -25.75 -63.68
CA ASN A 1126 11.25 -26.36 -64.62
C ASN A 1126 11.53 -25.51 -65.88
N GLY A 1127 12.37 -24.49 -65.74
CA GLY A 1127 12.71 -23.58 -66.85
C GLY A 1127 13.51 -24.17 -68.03
N GLY A 1128 13.62 -25.50 -68.10
CA GLY A 1128 14.11 -26.22 -69.27
C GLY A 1128 13.07 -26.40 -70.37
N ASP A 1129 11.79 -26.17 -70.09
CA ASP A 1129 10.67 -26.40 -71.01
C ASP A 1129 10.24 -25.17 -71.84
N GLY A 1130 10.66 -23.95 -71.48
CA GLY A 1130 10.50 -22.77 -72.34
C GLY A 1130 11.13 -22.90 -73.73
N LEU A 1131 12.14 -23.78 -73.88
CA LEU A 1131 12.75 -24.14 -75.18
C LEU A 1131 12.08 -25.32 -75.90
N GLY A 1132 11.07 -25.92 -75.28
CA GLY A 1132 10.29 -27.03 -75.83
C GLY A 1132 9.39 -26.61 -77.00
N ASP A 1133 9.06 -27.55 -77.88
CA ASP A 1133 8.06 -27.41 -78.95
C ASP A 1133 7.20 -28.69 -78.94
N PRO A 1134 6.27 -28.83 -77.96
CA PRO A 1134 5.53 -30.08 -77.75
C PRO A 1134 4.52 -30.41 -78.86
N ASP A 1135 4.02 -29.40 -79.58
CA ASP A 1135 3.06 -29.58 -80.67
C ASP A 1135 3.71 -29.66 -82.07
N LEU A 1136 5.02 -29.43 -82.14
CA LEU A 1136 5.90 -29.55 -83.31
C LEU A 1136 5.55 -28.60 -84.45
N ASP A 1137 5.04 -27.42 -84.11
CA ASP A 1137 4.69 -26.38 -85.08
C ASP A 1137 5.89 -25.50 -85.50
N GLY A 1138 7.00 -25.60 -84.75
CA GLY A 1138 8.26 -24.92 -85.00
C GLY A 1138 8.45 -23.61 -84.25
N MET A 1139 7.56 -23.24 -83.33
CA MET A 1139 7.76 -22.23 -82.29
C MET A 1139 8.09 -22.93 -80.97
N SER A 1140 8.99 -22.33 -80.18
CA SER A 1140 9.18 -22.77 -78.78
C SER A 1140 8.09 -22.21 -77.87
N ASN A 1141 7.81 -22.88 -76.75
CA ASN A 1141 6.85 -22.45 -75.73
C ASN A 1141 7.03 -20.96 -75.35
N TRP A 1142 8.27 -20.52 -75.11
CA TRP A 1142 8.58 -19.11 -74.83
C TRP A 1142 8.28 -18.17 -76.02
N GLU A 1143 8.54 -18.60 -77.25
CA GLU A 1143 8.20 -17.84 -78.47
C GLU A 1143 6.67 -17.75 -78.66
N GLU A 1144 5.93 -18.78 -78.26
CA GLU A 1144 4.47 -18.79 -78.28
C GLU A 1144 3.92 -17.78 -77.28
N TYR A 1145 4.37 -17.82 -76.02
CA TYR A 1145 3.98 -16.85 -74.99
C TYR A 1145 4.29 -15.41 -75.42
N ASN A 1146 5.50 -15.14 -75.92
CA ASN A 1146 5.88 -13.80 -76.42
C ASN A 1146 5.10 -13.33 -77.66
N SER A 1147 4.40 -14.23 -78.34
CA SER A 1147 3.55 -13.89 -79.49
C SER A 1147 2.12 -13.50 -79.11
N ILE A 1148 1.76 -13.66 -77.83
CA ILE A 1148 0.45 -13.33 -77.27
C ILE A 1148 0.24 -11.81 -77.26
N ASP A 1149 -1.00 -11.39 -77.52
CA ASP A 1149 -1.41 -9.99 -77.48
C ASP A 1149 -1.44 -9.50 -76.02
N SER A 1150 -0.92 -8.31 -75.73
CA SER A 1150 -0.88 -7.81 -74.35
C SER A 1150 -2.24 -7.51 -73.75
N GLU A 1151 -3.30 -7.43 -74.57
CA GLU A 1151 -4.69 -7.35 -74.09
C GLU A 1151 -5.22 -8.66 -73.48
N ILE A 1152 -4.51 -9.78 -73.64
CA ILE A 1152 -4.89 -11.12 -73.14
C ILE A 1152 -3.77 -11.79 -72.30
N SER A 1153 -2.72 -11.05 -71.97
CA SER A 1153 -1.67 -11.45 -71.03
C SER A 1153 -1.82 -10.67 -69.72
N GLU A 1154 -1.30 -11.22 -68.65
CA GLU A 1154 -1.07 -10.59 -67.34
C GLU A 1154 -0.16 -9.34 -67.38
N SER A 1155 0.54 -9.09 -68.50
CA SER A 1155 1.34 -7.88 -68.71
C SER A 1155 0.51 -6.60 -68.98
N ASP A 1156 1.04 -5.43 -68.61
CA ASP A 1156 0.36 -4.14 -68.83
C ASP A 1156 -0.04 -3.94 -70.31
N SER A 1157 -1.34 -3.73 -70.55
CA SER A 1157 -1.96 -3.39 -71.85
C SER A 1157 -1.29 -2.24 -72.62
N SER A 1158 -0.45 -1.43 -71.95
CA SER A 1158 0.33 -0.35 -72.56
C SER A 1158 1.61 -0.83 -73.28
N ILE A 1159 2.03 -2.07 -73.05
CA ILE A 1159 3.22 -2.71 -73.64
C ILE A 1159 2.78 -3.51 -74.87
N SER A 1160 3.56 -3.54 -75.95
CA SER A 1160 3.19 -4.23 -77.20
C SER A 1160 3.59 -5.71 -77.28
N SER A 1161 4.24 -6.23 -76.24
CA SER A 1161 4.66 -7.63 -76.06
C SER A 1161 5.01 -7.84 -74.59
N PRO A 1162 4.81 -9.05 -74.01
CA PRO A 1162 5.39 -9.42 -72.72
C PRO A 1162 6.92 -9.17 -72.70
N GLN A 1163 7.54 -9.03 -71.53
CA GLN A 1163 8.92 -8.52 -71.38
C GLN A 1163 9.93 -9.15 -72.35
N PHE A 1164 10.85 -8.34 -72.92
CA PHE A 1164 11.99 -8.88 -73.69
C PHE A 1164 12.95 -9.61 -72.75
N TYR A 1165 12.77 -10.91 -72.56
CA TYR A 1165 13.77 -11.75 -71.91
C TYR A 1165 14.96 -11.95 -72.86
N LEU A 1166 16.14 -11.45 -72.48
CA LEU A 1166 17.39 -11.77 -73.16
C LEU A 1166 17.87 -13.10 -72.59
N THR A 1167 17.41 -14.21 -73.17
CA THR A 1167 17.95 -15.53 -72.84
C THR A 1167 19.48 -15.54 -73.00
N ASP A 1168 20.18 -16.23 -72.09
CA ASP A 1168 21.63 -16.47 -72.20
C ASP A 1168 22.02 -17.20 -73.51
N ALA A 1169 21.03 -17.77 -74.21
CA ALA A 1169 21.16 -18.32 -75.56
C ALA A 1169 21.52 -17.27 -76.62
N ALA A 1170 21.25 -15.98 -76.41
CA ALA A 1170 21.70 -14.91 -77.30
C ALA A 1170 23.24 -14.72 -77.29
N GLY A 1171 23.96 -15.34 -76.35
CA GLY A 1171 25.42 -15.38 -76.28
C GLY A 1171 26.10 -16.57 -76.96
N ALA A 1172 25.34 -17.54 -77.49
CA ALA A 1172 25.89 -18.79 -78.05
C ALA A 1172 25.54 -19.02 -79.55
N LEU A 1173 25.61 -17.97 -80.37
CA LEU A 1173 25.72 -18.06 -81.83
C LEU A 1173 27.00 -17.41 -82.37
#